data_AF-A0A914EIS7-F1
#
_entry.id   AF-A0A914EIS7-F1
#
_cell.length_a   1.000
_cell.length_b   1.000
_cell.length_c   1.000
_cell.angle_alpha   90.00
_cell.angle_beta   90.00
_cell.angle_gamma   90.00
#
_symmetry.space_group_name_H-M   'P 1'
#
loop_
_entity.id
_entity.type
_entity.pdbx_description
1 polymer ?
#
loop_
_entity_poly.entity_id
_entity_poly.type
_entity_poly.pdbx_seq_one_letter_code
_entity_poly.pdbx_strand_id
1 'polypeptide(L)'
;MVEYTATWARVIRTREQMNFLKNCRKAHTMPKFITNATNHLMGRNEKHNQRISQLQDIMLGHSLSEHKRRIHADLTRTRAIYSKMREHFPFGDMQRALDILRDANRTARNLHESRLRAKWNHLIGKKQEKTTHMQEESTRALLAVDTDKIVANGRLNIPFSKNRVNVPEKNTMIHSKAVACSHAVNRILDRYNKGGDFTAIDPNLDFSITKAHLADNSTYCTASKADFMKLEEMINSTWTAIYKGAGGRINKNLYERLITRDCTPPCLYTLIKTHKLKSEDLLSTDPSIYKIRPIISSIEGPADRISWLLNAILSPLLDKVPSYLKNTAHFINKLGDLTSDSAIASFDVEALYTNIPNSDAIESTMEFLDEYRKDTNLFGLTLANIRALLNACLSCNIFTFKGHFYRQKRGLAMGNRIAPVLAILFMHHIESKALTIHPRVFARYIDDIFIATASEEELKFALNALNGQCASIRLTQERPNDEGWLAFLDTEVRVYPNIESRWYRKSANKNILLHAKSAHPACMKSNIVSNTLARANLSSSEAYINHSRTLAGKILEENGYQIPKAKKRLMTRRLTSLPKEREPNPILPIPFISEKFTREIRDCIKSFDLPINVNAETARLSILLKEKEMKEPELERPASMASINTTSTPVMTPLPTYSESVRISVDDISSNPSYAVSALHSELRNLMSTYEQTLARIRQLESEVGKTRDLEETVKEYEEQYKELSTNYENLLEAHGERLERLEELELDLSDVKKVYKEQMDEMANEIFRLKNQLEGQDN
;
A
#
# COMPACT_ATOMS: atom_id res chain seq x y z
N MET A 1 -7.43 -17.69 -32.23
CA MET A 1 -6.15 -17.99 -32.95
C MET A 1 -4.93 -17.36 -32.28
N VAL A 2 -4.75 -16.03 -32.26
CA VAL A 2 -3.58 -15.37 -31.63
C VAL A 2 -3.47 -15.66 -30.12
N GLU A 3 -4.58 -15.70 -29.40
CA GLU A 3 -4.55 -16.05 -27.97
C GLU A 3 -4.21 -17.53 -27.72
N TYR A 4 -4.66 -18.42 -28.62
CA TYR A 4 -4.33 -19.85 -28.58
C TYR A 4 -2.83 -20.08 -28.78
N THR A 5 -2.22 -19.39 -29.75
CA THR A 5 -0.78 -19.48 -30.02
C THR A 5 0.04 -18.89 -28.88
N ALA A 6 -0.38 -17.75 -28.32
CA ALA A 6 0.30 -17.12 -27.19
C ALA A 6 0.24 -17.96 -25.90
N THR A 7 -0.89 -18.61 -25.61
CA THR A 7 -1.04 -19.53 -24.46
C THR A 7 -0.26 -20.82 -24.67
N TRP A 8 -0.33 -21.43 -25.85
CA TRP A 8 0.42 -22.64 -26.16
C TRP A 8 1.95 -22.43 -26.17
N ALA A 9 2.42 -21.29 -26.70
CA ALA A 9 3.83 -20.90 -26.63
C ALA A 9 4.31 -20.65 -25.20
N ARG A 10 3.43 -20.26 -24.26
CA ARG A 10 3.75 -20.21 -22.82
C ARG A 10 3.89 -21.62 -22.25
N VAL A 11 2.96 -22.53 -22.54
CA VAL A 11 3.03 -23.95 -22.15
C VAL A 11 4.35 -24.59 -22.58
N ILE A 12 4.76 -24.40 -23.84
CA ILE A 12 6.01 -24.96 -24.38
C ILE A 12 7.22 -24.39 -23.63
N ARG A 13 7.30 -23.06 -23.46
CA ARG A 13 8.41 -22.40 -22.73
C ARG A 13 8.50 -22.88 -21.28
N THR A 14 7.38 -22.90 -20.56
CA THR A 14 7.35 -23.33 -19.15
C THR A 14 7.66 -24.82 -19.01
N ARG A 15 7.26 -25.65 -19.98
CA ARG A 15 7.61 -27.09 -20.01
C ARG A 15 9.11 -27.33 -20.23
N GLU A 16 9.74 -26.58 -21.13
CA GLU A 16 11.19 -26.70 -21.35
C GLU A 16 12.00 -26.13 -20.17
N GLN A 17 11.54 -25.05 -19.54
CA GLN A 17 12.10 -24.56 -18.27
C GLN A 17 11.98 -25.61 -17.16
N MET A 18 10.83 -26.29 -17.05
CA MET A 18 10.65 -27.40 -16.11
C MET A 18 11.59 -28.57 -16.42
N ASN A 19 11.80 -28.93 -17.68
CA ASN A 19 12.75 -29.98 -18.08
C ASN A 19 14.19 -29.60 -17.69
N PHE A 20 14.59 -28.35 -17.92
CA PHE A 20 15.87 -27.82 -17.46
C PHE A 20 16.04 -27.95 -15.93
N LEU A 21 15.04 -27.54 -15.14
CA LEU A 21 15.08 -27.66 -13.68
C LEU A 21 15.10 -29.13 -13.21
N LYS A 22 14.42 -30.04 -13.92
CA LYS A 22 14.48 -31.49 -13.65
C LYS A 22 15.88 -32.05 -13.92
N ASN A 23 16.54 -31.60 -15.00
CA ASN A 23 17.90 -32.01 -15.31
C ASN A 23 18.89 -31.48 -14.26
N CYS A 24 18.73 -30.24 -13.81
CA CYS A 24 19.48 -29.67 -12.69
C CYS A 24 19.33 -30.51 -11.41
N ARG A 25 18.09 -30.92 -11.07
CA ARG A 25 17.83 -31.79 -9.92
C ARG A 25 18.47 -33.18 -10.07
N LYS A 26 18.42 -33.78 -11.26
CA LYS A 26 19.02 -35.10 -11.55
C LYS A 26 20.55 -35.09 -11.50
N ALA A 27 21.19 -34.00 -11.94
CA ALA A 27 22.65 -33.89 -11.97
C ALA A 27 23.24 -33.32 -10.67
N HIS A 28 22.41 -33.09 -9.64
CA HIS A 28 22.78 -32.38 -8.41
C HIS A 28 23.53 -31.07 -8.72
N THR A 29 22.94 -30.25 -9.59
CA THR A 29 23.47 -28.94 -9.97
C THR A 29 22.43 -27.85 -9.74
N MET A 30 22.82 -26.78 -9.04
CA MET A 30 21.91 -25.68 -8.74
C MET A 30 21.84 -24.65 -9.88
N PRO A 31 20.64 -24.22 -10.29
CA PRO A 31 20.49 -23.12 -11.23
C PRO A 31 21.06 -21.80 -10.69
N LYS A 32 21.68 -20.99 -11.56
CA LYS A 32 22.33 -19.72 -11.19
C LYS A 32 21.46 -18.78 -10.35
N PHE A 33 20.14 -18.73 -10.55
CA PHE A 33 19.27 -17.86 -9.77
C PHE A 33 19.11 -18.32 -8.30
N ILE A 34 19.17 -19.63 -8.04
CA ILE A 34 19.15 -20.19 -6.68
C ILE A 34 20.54 -20.02 -6.05
N THR A 35 21.60 -20.32 -6.82
CA THR A 35 22.98 -20.18 -6.37
C THR A 35 23.31 -18.74 -6.03
N ASN A 36 22.99 -17.77 -6.90
CA ASN A 36 23.25 -16.35 -6.64
C ASN A 36 22.47 -15.82 -5.43
N ALA A 37 21.25 -16.32 -5.19
CA ALA A 37 20.44 -15.92 -4.04
C ALA A 37 20.97 -16.47 -2.70
N THR A 38 21.85 -17.47 -2.73
CA THR A 38 22.31 -18.17 -1.51
C THR A 38 23.82 -18.16 -1.32
N ASN A 39 24.60 -17.79 -2.34
CA ASN A 39 26.06 -17.78 -2.32
C ASN A 39 26.65 -16.85 -1.25
N HIS A 40 26.03 -15.70 -1.00
CA HIS A 40 26.50 -14.76 0.03
C HIS A 40 26.24 -15.23 1.47
N LEU A 41 25.44 -16.29 1.63
CA LEU A 41 25.14 -16.90 2.93
C LEU A 41 26.13 -18.03 3.28
N MET A 42 26.90 -18.51 2.30
CA MET A 42 27.86 -19.59 2.50
C MET A 42 29.09 -19.07 3.27
N GLY A 43 29.45 -19.71 4.38
CA GLY A 43 30.52 -19.28 5.29
C GLY A 43 31.51 -20.40 5.63
N ARG A 44 32.37 -20.19 6.64
CA ARG A 44 33.37 -21.19 7.07
C ARG A 44 32.79 -22.37 7.88
N ASN A 45 31.51 -22.34 8.24
CA ASN A 45 30.88 -23.37 9.09
C ASN A 45 30.19 -24.44 8.23
N GLU A 46 30.72 -25.65 8.28
CA GLU A 46 30.29 -26.77 7.44
C GLU A 46 28.84 -27.23 7.71
N LYS A 47 28.40 -27.21 8.98
CA LYS A 47 26.99 -27.50 9.34
C LYS A 47 26.02 -26.43 8.83
N HIS A 48 26.46 -25.18 8.77
CA HIS A 48 25.67 -24.07 8.23
C HIS A 48 25.53 -24.20 6.71
N ASN A 49 26.63 -24.53 6.02
CA ASN A 49 26.64 -24.76 4.57
C ASN A 49 25.79 -25.98 4.16
N GLN A 50 25.77 -27.04 4.96
CA GLN A 50 24.87 -28.18 4.74
C GLN A 50 23.39 -27.77 4.83
N ARG A 51 23.02 -26.93 5.80
CA ARG A 51 21.64 -26.40 5.93
C ARG A 51 21.27 -25.48 4.77
N ILE A 52 22.21 -24.66 4.27
CA ILE A 52 21.99 -23.83 3.08
C ILE A 52 21.81 -24.71 1.83
N SER A 53 22.57 -25.79 1.68
CA SER A 53 22.37 -26.74 0.56
C SER A 53 20.99 -27.39 0.61
N GLN A 54 20.50 -27.75 1.81
CA GLN A 54 19.13 -28.27 1.98
C GLN A 54 18.07 -27.22 1.61
N LEU A 55 18.30 -25.94 1.93
CA LEU A 55 17.43 -24.84 1.52
C LEU A 55 17.40 -24.69 -0.02
N GLN A 56 18.55 -24.81 -0.69
CA GLN A 56 18.64 -24.75 -2.16
C GLN A 56 17.83 -25.90 -2.82
N ASP A 57 17.89 -27.11 -2.27
CA ASP A 57 17.11 -28.26 -2.74
C ASP A 57 15.59 -28.04 -2.59
N ILE A 58 15.16 -27.45 -1.47
CA ILE A 58 13.76 -27.10 -1.24
C ILE A 58 13.31 -26.02 -2.22
N MET A 59 14.11 -24.96 -2.42
CA MET A 59 13.81 -23.90 -3.40
C MET A 59 13.67 -24.47 -4.83
N LEU A 60 14.51 -25.42 -5.21
CA LEU A 60 14.43 -26.12 -6.50
C LEU A 60 13.17 -26.99 -6.60
N GLY A 61 12.82 -27.71 -5.52
CA GLY A 61 11.61 -28.53 -5.43
C GLY A 61 10.30 -27.72 -5.56
N HIS A 62 10.22 -26.57 -4.88
CA HIS A 62 9.06 -25.68 -5.00
C HIS A 62 8.99 -25.03 -6.38
N SER A 63 10.14 -24.61 -6.95
CA SER A 63 10.19 -24.07 -8.31
C SER A 63 9.65 -25.06 -9.34
N LEU A 64 10.01 -26.34 -9.22
CA LEU A 64 9.47 -27.42 -10.06
C LEU A 64 7.96 -27.60 -9.91
N SER A 65 7.45 -27.54 -8.68
CA SER A 65 6.03 -27.71 -8.39
C SER A 65 5.19 -26.54 -8.94
N GLU A 66 5.72 -25.32 -8.88
CA GLU A 66 5.06 -24.13 -9.41
C GLU A 66 5.03 -24.13 -10.95
N HIS A 67 6.12 -24.51 -11.61
CA HIS A 67 6.12 -24.66 -13.07
C HIS A 67 5.12 -25.72 -13.54
N LYS A 68 4.94 -26.82 -12.78
CA LYS A 68 3.87 -27.80 -13.05
C LYS A 68 2.46 -27.19 -12.94
N ARG A 69 2.20 -26.39 -11.91
CA ARG A 69 0.90 -25.70 -11.74
C ARG A 69 0.63 -24.71 -12.88
N ARG A 70 1.63 -23.92 -13.26
CA ARG A 70 1.53 -22.97 -14.39
C ARG A 70 1.25 -23.68 -15.71
N ILE A 71 1.94 -24.78 -16.00
CA ILE A 71 1.65 -25.62 -17.17
C ILE A 71 0.21 -26.11 -17.14
N HIS A 72 -0.28 -26.58 -15.99
CA HIS A 72 -1.65 -27.05 -15.85
C HIS A 72 -2.68 -25.93 -16.10
N ALA A 73 -2.49 -24.76 -15.49
CA ALA A 73 -3.37 -23.60 -15.68
C ALA A 73 -3.39 -23.10 -17.14
N ASP A 74 -2.22 -22.97 -17.76
CA ASP A 74 -2.11 -22.55 -19.16
C ASP A 74 -2.70 -23.61 -20.11
N LEU A 75 -2.52 -24.92 -19.85
CA LEU A 75 -3.17 -26.00 -20.61
C LEU A 75 -4.70 -25.95 -20.50
N THR A 76 -5.23 -25.71 -19.31
CA THR A 76 -6.68 -25.56 -19.10
C THR A 76 -7.22 -24.37 -19.87
N ARG A 77 -6.51 -23.23 -19.84
CA ARG A 77 -6.86 -22.04 -20.64
C ARG A 77 -6.76 -22.30 -22.13
N THR A 78 -5.73 -22.99 -22.61
CA THR A 78 -5.60 -23.33 -24.04
C THR A 78 -6.70 -24.29 -24.50
N ARG A 79 -7.13 -25.25 -23.66
CA ARG A 79 -8.28 -26.13 -23.95
C ARG A 79 -9.59 -25.35 -24.04
N ALA A 80 -9.81 -24.39 -23.15
CA ALA A 80 -11.00 -23.53 -23.22
C ALA A 80 -11.02 -22.68 -24.50
N ILE A 81 -9.87 -22.10 -24.88
CA ILE A 81 -9.74 -21.33 -26.13
C ILE A 81 -9.94 -22.25 -27.36
N TYR A 82 -9.42 -23.48 -27.33
CA TYR A 82 -9.62 -24.45 -28.39
C TYR A 82 -11.09 -24.82 -28.57
N SER A 83 -11.82 -25.03 -27.47
CA SER A 83 -13.27 -25.32 -27.49
C SER A 83 -14.04 -24.17 -28.16
N LYS A 84 -13.78 -22.92 -27.73
CA LYS A 84 -14.39 -21.74 -28.34
C LYS A 84 -14.06 -21.59 -29.83
N MET A 85 -12.82 -21.89 -30.22
CA MET A 85 -12.43 -21.87 -31.63
C MET A 85 -13.14 -22.97 -32.44
N ARG A 86 -13.40 -24.14 -31.85
CA ARG A 86 -14.10 -25.24 -32.54
C ARG A 86 -15.55 -24.90 -32.85
N GLU A 87 -16.18 -24.06 -32.04
CA GLU A 87 -17.56 -23.59 -32.23
C GLU A 87 -17.68 -22.57 -33.36
N HIS A 88 -16.61 -21.84 -33.70
CA HIS A 88 -16.67 -20.67 -34.58
C HIS A 88 -15.98 -20.84 -35.95
N PHE A 89 -15.22 -21.93 -36.18
CA PHE A 89 -14.47 -22.13 -37.43
C PHE A 89 -14.79 -23.47 -38.11
N PRO A 90 -14.94 -23.51 -39.45
CA PRO A 90 -15.06 -24.76 -40.21
C PRO A 90 -13.85 -25.67 -40.00
N PHE A 91 -14.08 -26.99 -39.87
CA PHE A 91 -13.05 -27.97 -39.50
C PHE A 91 -11.81 -27.94 -40.41
N GLY A 92 -11.99 -27.76 -41.73
CA GLY A 92 -10.89 -27.74 -42.70
C GLY A 92 -9.95 -26.53 -42.58
N ASP A 93 -10.46 -25.37 -42.18
CA ASP A 93 -9.66 -24.15 -42.01
C ASP A 93 -9.01 -24.11 -40.62
N MET A 94 -9.71 -24.65 -39.61
CA MET A 94 -9.15 -24.89 -38.30
C MET A 94 -7.95 -25.85 -38.36
N GLN A 95 -8.03 -26.92 -39.16
CA GLN A 95 -6.95 -27.90 -39.30
C GLN A 95 -5.72 -27.30 -40.01
N ARG A 96 -5.92 -26.59 -41.13
CA ARG A 96 -4.84 -25.88 -41.85
C ARG A 96 -4.15 -24.85 -40.96
N ALA A 97 -4.91 -24.10 -40.18
CA ALA A 97 -4.38 -23.18 -39.18
C ALA A 97 -3.55 -23.89 -38.10
N LEU A 98 -4.05 -25.00 -37.54
CA LEU A 98 -3.34 -25.76 -36.50
C LEU A 98 -2.03 -26.37 -37.02
N ASP A 99 -1.98 -26.78 -38.29
CA ASP A 99 -0.77 -27.35 -38.90
C ASP A 99 0.31 -26.27 -39.12
N ILE A 100 -0.04 -25.09 -39.64
CA ILE A 100 0.88 -23.93 -39.73
C ILE A 100 1.42 -23.55 -38.34
N LEU A 101 0.55 -23.60 -37.32
CA LEU A 101 0.93 -23.31 -35.94
C LEU A 101 1.80 -24.40 -35.32
N ARG A 102 1.65 -25.67 -35.70
CA ARG A 102 2.56 -26.75 -35.24
C ARG A 102 3.97 -26.50 -35.72
N ASP A 103 4.15 -26.09 -36.96
CA ASP A 103 5.48 -25.83 -37.53
C ASP A 103 6.14 -24.60 -36.90
N ALA A 104 5.39 -23.51 -36.69
CA ALA A 104 5.88 -22.33 -35.97
C ALA A 104 6.27 -22.67 -34.51
N ASN A 105 5.46 -23.49 -33.84
CA ASN A 105 5.74 -23.94 -32.47
C ASN A 105 6.93 -24.91 -32.39
N ARG A 106 7.15 -25.74 -33.41
CA ARG A 106 8.31 -26.64 -33.52
C ARG A 106 9.61 -25.82 -33.62
N THR A 107 9.60 -24.78 -34.45
CA THR A 107 10.74 -23.86 -34.59
C THR A 107 11.02 -23.08 -33.30
N ALA A 108 9.98 -22.56 -32.64
CA ALA A 108 10.13 -21.85 -31.36
C ALA A 108 10.63 -22.77 -30.24
N ARG A 109 10.17 -24.02 -30.21
CA ARG A 109 10.64 -25.04 -29.26
C ARG A 109 12.11 -25.34 -29.46
N ASN A 110 12.53 -25.62 -30.70
CA ASN A 110 13.92 -25.93 -31.04
C ASN A 110 14.86 -24.77 -30.65
N LEU A 111 14.47 -23.52 -30.91
CA LEU A 111 15.25 -22.34 -30.53
C LEU A 111 15.39 -22.21 -29.00
N HIS A 112 14.30 -22.43 -28.26
CA HIS A 112 14.32 -22.33 -26.80
C HIS A 112 15.11 -23.48 -26.16
N GLU A 113 14.97 -24.69 -26.70
CA GLU A 113 15.71 -25.87 -26.29
C GLU A 113 17.22 -25.68 -26.52
N SER A 114 17.63 -25.17 -27.68
CA SER A 114 19.04 -24.84 -27.96
C SER A 114 19.62 -23.82 -26.98
N ARG A 115 18.84 -22.78 -26.59
CA ARG A 115 19.26 -21.80 -25.57
C ARG A 115 19.42 -22.43 -24.19
N LEU A 116 18.52 -23.33 -23.80
CA LEU A 116 18.61 -24.05 -22.53
C LEU A 116 19.74 -25.08 -22.52
N ARG A 117 19.98 -25.77 -23.64
CA ARG A 117 21.14 -26.65 -23.84
C ARG A 117 22.46 -25.89 -23.74
N ALA A 118 22.56 -24.69 -24.33
CA ALA A 118 23.74 -23.83 -24.18
C ALA A 118 23.98 -23.42 -22.71
N LYS A 119 22.91 -23.05 -21.98
CA LYS A 119 22.98 -22.77 -20.54
C LYS A 119 23.40 -23.99 -19.73
N TRP A 120 22.89 -25.18 -20.09
CA TRP A 120 23.25 -26.45 -19.47
C TRP A 120 24.72 -26.81 -19.69
N ASN A 121 25.22 -26.72 -20.93
CA ASN A 121 26.60 -27.03 -21.26
C ASN A 121 27.57 -26.11 -20.52
N HIS A 122 27.24 -24.81 -20.38
CA HIS A 122 28.01 -23.88 -19.58
C HIS A 122 27.98 -24.20 -18.06
N LEU A 123 26.87 -24.73 -17.55
CA LEU A 123 26.75 -25.15 -16.15
C LEU A 123 27.56 -26.43 -15.86
N ILE A 124 27.58 -27.39 -16.79
CA ILE A 124 28.35 -28.64 -16.68
C ILE A 124 29.85 -28.39 -16.84
N GLY A 125 30.27 -27.55 -17.80
CA GLY A 125 31.68 -27.22 -18.02
C GLY A 125 32.35 -26.65 -16.76
N LYS A 126 31.66 -25.75 -16.05
CA LYS A 126 32.14 -25.21 -14.75
C LYS A 126 32.19 -26.24 -13.62
N LYS A 127 31.39 -27.31 -13.69
CA LYS A 127 31.45 -28.41 -12.72
C LYS A 127 32.65 -29.31 -12.99
N GLN A 128 32.91 -29.64 -14.26
CA GLN A 128 34.08 -30.44 -14.65
C GLN A 128 35.40 -29.75 -14.28
N GLU A 129 35.58 -28.45 -14.58
CA GLU A 129 36.77 -27.68 -14.19
C GLU A 129 37.02 -27.67 -12.67
N LYS A 130 35.97 -27.57 -11.84
CA LYS A 130 36.10 -27.64 -10.38
C LYS A 130 36.45 -29.04 -9.86
N THR A 131 36.03 -30.09 -10.57
CA THR A 131 36.24 -31.48 -10.12
C THR A 131 37.65 -31.95 -10.48
N THR A 132 38.19 -31.56 -11.63
CA THR A 132 39.60 -31.79 -11.99
C THR A 132 40.55 -31.04 -11.07
N HIS A 133 40.27 -29.78 -10.74
CA HIS A 133 41.10 -28.99 -9.82
C HIS A 133 41.12 -29.58 -8.38
N MET A 134 39.98 -30.12 -7.91
CA MET A 134 39.90 -30.81 -6.62
C MET A 134 40.56 -32.21 -6.63
N GLN A 135 40.53 -32.94 -7.74
CA GLN A 135 41.24 -34.22 -7.85
C GLN A 135 42.76 -34.02 -7.87
N GLU A 136 43.27 -33.00 -8.56
CA GLU A 136 44.70 -32.64 -8.54
C GLU A 136 45.18 -32.20 -7.15
N GLU A 137 44.35 -31.46 -6.39
CA GLU A 137 44.64 -31.10 -5.00
C GLU A 137 44.53 -32.29 -4.03
N SER A 138 43.56 -33.19 -4.23
CA SER A 138 43.39 -34.38 -3.38
C SER A 138 44.51 -35.40 -3.60
N THR A 139 45.05 -35.51 -4.82
CA THR A 139 46.20 -36.38 -5.12
C THR A 139 47.49 -35.83 -4.51
N ARG A 140 47.60 -34.50 -4.35
CA ARG A 140 48.68 -33.85 -3.58
C ARG A 140 48.51 -34.00 -2.07
N ALA A 141 47.28 -34.05 -1.57
CA ALA A 141 46.99 -34.19 -0.14
C ALA A 141 47.08 -35.63 0.38
N LEU A 142 46.84 -36.65 -0.46
CA LEU A 142 46.94 -38.07 -0.10
C LEU A 142 48.38 -38.59 0.08
N LEU A 143 49.40 -37.80 -0.27
CA LEU A 143 50.81 -38.08 0.02
C LEU A 143 51.26 -37.57 1.40
N ALA A 144 50.38 -36.90 2.14
CA ALA A 144 50.67 -36.39 3.47
C ALA A 144 49.55 -36.78 4.44
N VAL A 145 49.97 -37.37 5.57
CA VAL A 145 49.19 -37.68 6.77
C VAL A 145 48.65 -39.13 6.85
N ASP A 146 49.55 -39.93 7.40
CA ASP A 146 49.41 -40.84 8.55
C ASP A 146 47.98 -41.24 8.97
N THR A 147 47.77 -42.55 8.88
CA THR A 147 46.64 -43.32 9.39
C THR A 147 46.86 -43.67 10.85
N ASP A 148 46.18 -43.00 11.78
CA ASP A 148 45.78 -43.65 13.02
C ASP A 148 44.71 -42.86 13.78
N LYS A 149 43.71 -43.62 14.27
CA LYS A 149 42.60 -43.25 15.18
C LYS A 149 41.26 -42.89 14.55
N ILE A 150 40.72 -43.86 13.81
CA ILE A 150 39.28 -44.18 13.85
C ILE A 150 39.12 -45.37 14.79
N VAL A 151 38.62 -45.18 16.02
CA VAL A 151 37.76 -46.15 16.73
C VAL A 151 37.05 -45.43 17.88
N ALA A 152 35.71 -45.29 17.79
CA ALA A 152 34.77 -45.54 18.90
C ALA A 152 33.32 -45.14 18.52
N ASN A 153 32.55 -46.16 18.13
CA ASN A 153 31.12 -46.47 18.44
C ASN A 153 30.27 -45.37 19.13
N GLY A 154 28.99 -45.14 18.87
CA GLY A 154 27.95 -45.88 18.14
C GLY A 154 26.55 -45.55 18.70
N ARG A 155 25.54 -45.47 17.80
CA ARG A 155 24.07 -45.65 17.95
C ARG A 155 23.15 -44.61 18.66
N LEU A 156 22.24 -44.07 17.82
CA LEU A 156 20.77 -43.89 17.91
C LEU A 156 20.00 -43.95 19.25
N ASN A 157 19.06 -42.99 19.45
CA ASN A 157 17.61 -43.30 19.56
C ASN A 157 16.66 -42.07 19.49
N ILE A 158 15.44 -42.30 18.99
CA ILE A 158 14.25 -41.40 18.95
C ILE A 158 13.33 -41.73 20.17
N PRO A 159 12.47 -40.81 20.66
CA PRO A 159 11.04 -41.16 20.72
C PRO A 159 10.03 -40.02 20.44
N PHE A 160 8.81 -40.47 20.14
CA PHE A 160 7.55 -39.78 19.79
C PHE A 160 6.75 -39.22 21.00
N SER A 161 5.74 -38.37 20.69
CA SER A 161 4.33 -38.38 21.18
C SER A 161 3.76 -37.26 22.11
N LYS A 162 2.74 -36.56 21.55
CA LYS A 162 1.43 -36.06 22.09
C LYS A 162 1.35 -35.13 23.34
N ASN A 163 0.61 -34.01 23.20
CA ASN A 163 -0.66 -33.79 23.94
C ASN A 163 -1.49 -32.55 23.51
N ARG A 164 -2.79 -32.64 23.84
CA ARG A 164 -3.98 -31.88 23.39
C ARG A 164 -4.23 -30.55 24.13
N VAL A 165 -5.13 -29.79 23.49
CA VAL A 165 -5.86 -28.54 23.78
C VAL A 165 -6.54 -28.45 25.16
N ASN A 166 -6.69 -27.23 25.69
CA ASN A 166 -7.86 -26.79 26.45
C ASN A 166 -8.11 -25.28 26.25
N VAL A 167 -9.34 -24.91 25.89
CA VAL A 167 -9.86 -23.52 25.79
C VAL A 167 -11.20 -23.49 26.55
N PRO A 168 -11.43 -22.54 27.48
CA PRO A 168 -12.77 -22.28 27.99
C PRO A 168 -13.39 -21.02 27.37
N GLU A 169 -14.67 -21.17 27.04
CA GLU A 169 -15.63 -20.14 26.60
C GLU A 169 -15.88 -19.07 27.67
N LYS A 170 -15.99 -17.80 27.22
CA LYS A 170 -17.01 -16.83 27.67
C LYS A 170 -16.83 -15.44 27.03
N ASN A 171 -17.97 -14.91 26.57
CA ASN A 171 -18.38 -13.53 26.30
C ASN A 171 -18.24 -12.96 24.88
N THR A 172 -19.30 -13.20 24.13
CA THR A 172 -19.71 -12.70 22.80
C THR A 172 -20.59 -11.45 22.85
N MET A 173 -20.57 -10.65 23.94
CA MET A 173 -21.66 -9.70 24.23
C MET A 173 -21.49 -8.28 23.65
N ILE A 174 -20.33 -7.94 23.07
CA ILE A 174 -20.10 -6.60 22.48
C ILE A 174 -20.14 -6.66 20.93
N HIS A 175 -19.69 -7.77 20.35
CA HIS A 175 -19.83 -8.00 18.91
C HIS A 175 -21.28 -8.24 18.50
N SER A 176 -22.09 -8.90 19.33
CA SER A 176 -23.50 -9.17 19.01
C SER A 176 -24.32 -7.89 18.92
N LYS A 177 -24.09 -6.86 19.76
CA LYS A 177 -24.85 -5.59 19.66
C LYS A 177 -24.47 -4.75 18.44
N ALA A 178 -23.20 -4.70 18.04
CA ALA A 178 -22.77 -3.96 16.86
C ALA A 178 -23.18 -4.66 15.55
N VAL A 179 -23.11 -6.00 15.52
CA VAL A 179 -23.54 -6.83 14.38
C VAL A 179 -25.06 -6.91 14.28
N ALA A 180 -25.78 -6.97 15.40
CA ALA A 180 -27.25 -6.93 15.43
C ALA A 180 -27.80 -5.56 14.97
N CYS A 181 -27.17 -4.45 15.36
CA CYS A 181 -27.53 -3.13 14.83
C CYS A 181 -27.25 -2.97 13.32
N SER A 182 -26.25 -3.68 12.79
CA SER A 182 -25.92 -3.67 11.36
C SER A 182 -26.82 -4.59 10.53
N HIS A 183 -27.37 -5.66 11.11
CA HIS A 183 -28.32 -6.55 10.43
C HIS A 183 -29.75 -6.02 10.46
N ALA A 184 -30.10 -5.19 11.46
CA ALA A 184 -31.45 -4.64 11.60
C ALA A 184 -31.72 -3.35 10.80
N VAL A 185 -30.69 -2.63 10.34
CA VAL A 185 -30.86 -1.40 9.55
C VAL A 185 -29.68 -1.28 8.58
N ASN A 186 -29.95 -1.06 7.28
CA ASN A 186 -28.97 -0.70 6.26
C ASN A 186 -28.14 0.54 6.68
N ARG A 187 -27.15 0.41 7.56
CA ARG A 187 -26.33 1.51 8.09
C ARG A 187 -24.85 1.31 7.73
N ILE A 188 -24.18 2.40 7.37
CA ILE A 188 -22.73 2.41 7.13
C ILE A 188 -22.03 2.48 8.49
N LEU A 189 -21.06 1.58 8.71
CA LEU A 189 -20.18 1.59 9.87
C LEU A 189 -18.83 2.19 9.43
N ASP A 190 -18.54 3.43 9.82
CA ASP A 190 -17.27 4.10 9.45
C ASP A 190 -16.39 4.41 10.68
N ARG A 191 -15.08 4.48 10.43
CA ARG A 191 -14.07 4.81 11.43
C ARG A 191 -14.02 6.32 11.67
N TYR A 192 -14.12 6.68 12.94
CA TYR A 192 -14.23 8.04 13.46
C TYR A 192 -13.00 8.94 13.23
N ASN A 193 -13.23 10.26 13.18
CA ASN A 193 -12.19 11.29 13.21
C ASN A 193 -11.84 11.79 14.63
N LYS A 194 -10.67 11.41 15.18
CA LYS A 194 -10.02 11.89 16.45
C LYS A 194 -10.44 11.23 17.81
N GLY A 195 -11.31 10.22 17.89
CA GLY A 195 -11.96 9.79 19.16
C GLY A 195 -12.24 8.29 19.34
N GLY A 196 -11.86 7.46 18.37
CA GLY A 196 -11.87 5.99 18.55
C GLY A 196 -13.25 5.35 18.71
N ASP A 197 -14.33 6.06 18.38
CA ASP A 197 -15.71 5.53 18.36
C ASP A 197 -16.05 4.89 16.99
N PHE A 198 -17.22 4.24 16.90
CA PHE A 198 -17.81 3.80 15.64
C PHE A 198 -19.05 4.63 15.34
N THR A 199 -19.13 5.21 14.14
CA THR A 199 -20.34 5.91 13.70
C THR A 199 -21.15 4.97 12.83
N ALA A 200 -22.38 4.69 13.24
CA ALA A 200 -23.38 4.05 12.39
C ALA A 200 -24.31 5.14 11.84
N ILE A 201 -24.24 5.38 10.53
CA ILE A 201 -25.04 6.42 9.86
C ILE A 201 -25.94 5.81 8.79
N ASP A 202 -27.12 6.41 8.60
CA ASP A 202 -27.98 6.10 7.47
C ASP A 202 -27.28 6.47 6.13
N PRO A 203 -27.23 5.57 5.14
CA PRO A 203 -26.56 5.82 3.86
C PRO A 203 -27.11 7.02 3.09
N ASN A 204 -28.41 7.34 3.22
CA ASN A 204 -29.01 8.49 2.54
C ASN A 204 -28.63 9.79 3.24
N LEU A 205 -28.52 9.77 4.57
CA LEU A 205 -28.00 10.90 5.33
C LEU A 205 -26.51 11.15 5.01
N ASP A 206 -25.67 10.12 4.99
CA ASP A 206 -24.26 10.21 4.61
C ASP A 206 -24.07 10.79 3.19
N PHE A 207 -24.88 10.31 2.25
CA PHE A 207 -24.92 10.84 0.89
C PHE A 207 -25.33 12.31 0.88
N SER A 208 -26.36 12.69 1.64
CA SER A 208 -26.87 14.06 1.70
C SER A 208 -25.85 15.02 2.33
N ILE A 209 -25.15 14.59 3.38
CA ILE A 209 -24.06 15.35 4.02
C ILE A 209 -22.92 15.57 3.02
N THR A 210 -22.49 14.52 2.34
CA THR A 210 -21.40 14.63 1.36
C THR A 210 -21.80 15.49 0.15
N LYS A 211 -23.05 15.39 -0.31
CA LYS A 211 -23.60 16.22 -1.38
C LYS A 211 -23.67 17.69 -0.97
N ALA A 212 -24.10 18.00 0.26
CA ALA A 212 -24.11 19.36 0.79
C ALA A 212 -22.68 19.94 0.87
N HIS A 213 -21.69 19.15 1.28
CA HIS A 213 -20.28 19.54 1.29
C HIS A 213 -19.75 19.83 -0.12
N LEU A 214 -20.09 18.99 -1.10
CA LEU A 214 -19.70 19.18 -2.51
C LEU A 214 -20.42 20.34 -3.20
N ALA A 215 -21.51 20.85 -2.62
CA ALA A 215 -22.22 22.02 -3.13
C ALA A 215 -21.50 23.35 -2.84
N ASP A 216 -20.41 23.34 -2.06
CA ASP A 216 -19.54 24.51 -1.88
C ASP A 216 -18.83 24.85 -3.19
N ASN A 217 -19.46 25.72 -3.96
CA ASN A 217 -18.94 26.25 -5.22
C ASN A 217 -17.70 27.12 -5.03
N SER A 218 -17.26 27.47 -3.82
CA SER A 218 -15.96 28.11 -3.62
C SER A 218 -14.80 27.11 -3.73
N THR A 219 -15.03 25.87 -3.29
CA THR A 219 -14.00 24.83 -3.17
C THR A 219 -14.09 23.78 -4.26
N TYR A 220 -15.29 23.40 -4.69
CA TYR A 220 -15.50 22.32 -5.66
C TYR A 220 -16.21 22.79 -6.93
N CYS A 221 -16.06 22.03 -8.01
CA CYS A 221 -16.90 22.11 -9.19
C CYS A 221 -17.05 20.71 -9.83
N THR A 222 -18.03 20.56 -10.72
CA THR A 222 -18.20 19.32 -11.50
C THR A 222 -17.11 19.18 -12.57
N ALA A 223 -16.69 17.95 -12.83
CA ALA A 223 -15.72 17.60 -13.86
C ALA A 223 -16.24 16.45 -14.73
N SER A 224 -15.50 16.11 -15.78
CA SER A 224 -15.81 14.96 -16.64
C SER A 224 -14.74 13.87 -16.57
N LYS A 225 -15.09 12.65 -16.99
CA LYS A 225 -14.12 11.56 -17.20
C LYS A 225 -13.03 11.96 -18.21
N ALA A 226 -13.38 12.73 -19.25
CA ALA A 226 -12.43 13.22 -20.23
C ALA A 226 -11.39 14.16 -19.59
N ASP A 227 -11.83 15.03 -18.67
CA ASP A 227 -10.91 15.89 -17.91
C ASP A 227 -9.97 15.10 -17.00
N PHE A 228 -10.45 14.01 -16.40
CA PHE A 228 -9.61 13.10 -15.63
C PHE A 228 -8.52 12.45 -16.50
N MET A 229 -8.88 11.95 -17.69
CA MET A 229 -7.91 11.34 -18.61
C MET A 229 -6.81 12.33 -19.05
N LYS A 230 -7.17 13.61 -19.23
CA LYS A 230 -6.19 14.67 -19.53
C LYS A 230 -5.14 14.86 -18.42
N LEU A 231 -5.48 14.59 -17.15
CA LEU A 231 -4.53 14.71 -16.04
C LEU A 231 -3.45 13.62 -16.11
N GLU A 232 -3.82 12.39 -16.46
CA GLU A 232 -2.86 11.30 -16.67
C GLU A 232 -1.91 11.61 -17.83
N GLU A 233 -2.44 12.13 -18.94
CA GLU A 233 -1.64 12.56 -20.08
C GLU A 233 -0.69 13.72 -19.71
N MET A 234 -1.20 14.73 -19.00
CA MET A 234 -0.43 15.88 -18.54
C MET A 234 0.74 15.46 -17.63
N ILE A 235 0.50 14.59 -16.64
CA ILE A 235 1.57 14.21 -15.72
C ILE A 235 2.63 13.33 -16.40
N ASN A 236 2.19 12.40 -17.25
CA ASN A 236 3.09 11.54 -18.02
C ASN A 236 3.90 12.33 -19.06
N SER A 237 3.30 13.29 -19.75
CA SER A 237 3.99 14.16 -20.70
C SER A 237 5.01 15.05 -19.99
N THR A 238 4.67 15.63 -18.84
CA THR A 238 5.59 16.40 -18.00
C THR A 238 6.80 15.55 -17.58
N TRP A 239 6.56 14.34 -17.07
CA TRP A 239 7.63 13.43 -16.66
C TRP A 239 8.50 12.97 -17.84
N THR A 240 7.89 12.72 -18.99
CA THR A 240 8.59 12.34 -20.23
C THR A 240 9.46 13.47 -20.76
N ALA A 241 8.98 14.71 -20.74
CA ALA A 241 9.75 15.88 -21.13
C ALA A 241 10.98 16.06 -20.23
N ILE A 242 10.79 15.93 -18.91
CA ILE A 242 11.89 15.98 -17.92
C ILE A 242 12.91 14.87 -18.17
N TYR A 243 12.46 13.63 -18.40
CA TYR A 243 13.36 12.50 -18.68
C TYR A 243 14.19 12.72 -19.95
N LYS A 244 13.56 13.16 -21.05
CA LYS A 244 14.25 13.45 -22.31
C LYS A 244 15.25 14.60 -22.15
N GLY A 245 14.86 15.66 -21.44
CA GLY A 245 15.71 16.83 -21.18
C GLY A 245 16.86 16.55 -20.20
N ALA A 246 16.76 15.51 -19.37
CA ALA A 246 17.79 15.19 -18.37
C ALA A 246 19.07 14.57 -18.95
N GLY A 247 19.13 14.26 -20.26
CA GLY A 247 20.35 13.83 -20.93
C GLY A 247 21.01 12.58 -20.32
N GLY A 248 20.20 11.65 -19.81
CA GLY A 248 20.68 10.41 -19.18
C GLY A 248 20.97 10.47 -17.67
N ARG A 249 20.78 11.63 -17.02
CA ARG A 249 20.93 11.76 -15.54
C ARG A 249 19.87 10.99 -14.75
N ILE A 250 18.70 10.78 -15.36
CA ILE A 250 17.59 10.03 -14.75
C ILE A 250 17.65 8.59 -15.23
N ASN A 251 17.61 7.65 -14.28
CA ASN A 251 17.63 6.22 -14.58
C ASN A 251 16.37 5.82 -15.38
N LYS A 252 16.58 5.11 -16.51
CA LYS A 252 15.49 4.60 -17.36
C LYS A 252 14.48 3.72 -16.60
N ASN A 253 14.92 2.88 -15.67
CA ASN A 253 14.03 2.05 -14.85
C ASN A 253 13.16 2.91 -13.92
N LEU A 254 13.71 4.01 -13.40
CA LEU A 254 12.94 4.96 -12.58
C LEU A 254 11.89 5.66 -13.46
N TYR A 255 12.28 6.11 -14.66
CA TYR A 255 11.37 6.69 -15.63
C TYR A 255 10.20 5.76 -15.94
N GLU A 256 10.47 4.52 -16.36
CA GLU A 256 9.45 3.55 -16.74
C GLU A 256 8.49 3.18 -15.61
N ARG A 257 8.96 3.16 -14.35
CA ARG A 257 8.12 2.85 -13.21
C ARG A 257 7.24 4.01 -12.77
N LEU A 258 7.69 5.25 -12.96
CA LEU A 258 6.92 6.43 -12.57
C LEU A 258 5.86 6.84 -13.60
N ILE A 259 5.98 6.37 -14.85
CA ILE A 259 4.90 6.47 -15.84
C ILE A 259 3.68 5.68 -15.38
N THR A 260 2.54 6.36 -15.30
CA THR A 260 1.25 5.74 -15.01
C THR A 260 0.57 5.26 -16.28
N ARG A 261 -0.20 4.17 -16.16
CA ARG A 261 -1.04 3.62 -17.23
C ARG A 261 -2.33 3.16 -16.58
N ASP A 262 -3.47 3.54 -17.16
CA ASP A 262 -4.80 3.14 -16.71
C ASP A 262 -5.08 3.55 -15.25
N CYS A 263 -4.95 4.84 -14.94
CA CYS A 263 -5.15 5.33 -13.58
C CYS A 263 -6.59 5.13 -13.09
N THR A 264 -6.72 4.78 -11.82
CA THR A 264 -8.03 4.77 -11.14
C THR A 264 -8.38 6.20 -10.70
N PRO A 265 -9.60 6.70 -10.98
CA PRO A 265 -10.03 7.98 -10.45
C PRO A 265 -10.00 7.98 -8.92
N PRO A 266 -9.35 8.97 -8.28
CA PRO A 266 -9.40 9.12 -6.83
C PRO A 266 -10.85 9.14 -6.33
N CYS A 267 -11.11 8.57 -5.16
CA CYS A 267 -12.46 8.49 -4.59
C CYS A 267 -12.56 9.34 -3.32
N LEU A 268 -13.61 10.15 -3.22
CA LEU A 268 -13.94 10.90 -2.01
C LEU A 268 -14.68 9.99 -1.03
N TYR A 269 -14.21 9.98 0.21
CA TYR A 269 -14.98 9.54 1.37
C TYR A 269 -14.88 10.60 2.46
N THR A 270 -15.86 10.64 3.36
CA THR A 270 -15.95 11.70 4.37
C THR A 270 -15.94 11.10 5.77
N LEU A 271 -15.26 11.79 6.70
CA LEU A 271 -15.21 11.38 8.09
C LEU A 271 -15.94 12.42 8.95
N ILE A 272 -17.02 12.02 9.61
CA ILE A 272 -17.82 12.93 10.43
C ILE A 272 -17.01 13.39 11.66
N LYS A 273 -17.03 14.71 11.92
CA LYS A 273 -16.43 15.37 13.09
C LYS A 273 -17.42 15.36 14.25
N THR A 274 -17.79 14.17 14.68
CA THR A 274 -18.63 13.83 15.85
C THR A 274 -18.27 14.57 17.14
N HIS A 275 -16.99 14.89 17.41
CA HIS A 275 -16.59 15.72 18.57
C HIS A 275 -17.07 17.19 18.50
N LYS A 276 -17.64 17.61 17.36
CA LYS A 276 -18.29 18.91 17.19
C LYS A 276 -19.82 18.82 17.27
N LEU A 277 -20.38 17.62 17.41
CA LEU A 277 -21.82 17.38 17.56
C LEU A 277 -22.18 17.41 19.05
N LYS A 278 -23.36 17.96 19.35
CA LYS A 278 -24.01 17.85 20.66
C LYS A 278 -24.86 16.59 20.71
N SER A 279 -25.25 16.16 21.91
CA SER A 279 -26.10 14.97 22.09
C SER A 279 -27.43 15.07 21.33
N GLU A 280 -27.97 16.29 21.21
CA GLU A 280 -29.21 16.59 20.47
C GLU A 280 -29.04 16.45 18.95
N ASP A 281 -27.85 16.75 18.44
CA ASP A 281 -27.54 16.70 17.00
C ASP A 281 -27.49 15.26 16.47
N LEU A 282 -27.24 14.27 17.34
CA LEU A 282 -27.04 12.85 16.97
C LEU A 282 -28.29 12.19 16.38
N LEU A 283 -29.48 12.74 16.64
CA LEU A 283 -30.75 12.24 16.11
C LEU A 283 -31.25 13.08 14.92
N SER A 284 -30.55 14.16 14.56
CA SER A 284 -30.98 15.03 13.48
C SER A 284 -30.72 14.40 12.12
N THR A 285 -31.69 14.53 11.21
CA THR A 285 -31.55 14.16 9.80
C THR A 285 -31.13 15.33 8.92
N ASP A 286 -30.86 16.51 9.49
CA ASP A 286 -30.40 17.68 8.73
C ASP A 286 -28.91 17.55 8.39
N PRO A 287 -28.53 17.48 7.10
CA PRO A 287 -27.13 17.36 6.68
C PRO A 287 -26.25 18.56 7.09
N SER A 288 -26.83 19.75 7.27
CA SER A 288 -26.08 20.99 7.52
C SER A 288 -25.38 21.03 8.89
N ILE A 289 -25.88 20.25 9.85
CA ILE A 289 -25.36 20.15 11.21
C ILE A 289 -24.02 19.38 11.23
N TYR A 290 -23.85 18.44 10.30
CA TYR A 290 -22.73 17.52 10.29
C TYR A 290 -21.49 18.12 9.65
N LYS A 291 -20.52 18.50 10.48
CA LYS A 291 -19.18 18.86 10.00
C LYS A 291 -18.40 17.60 9.63
N ILE A 292 -17.77 17.59 8.45
CA ILE A 292 -17.00 16.44 7.97
C ILE A 292 -15.53 16.78 7.71
N ARG A 293 -14.70 15.75 7.56
CA ARG A 293 -13.36 15.82 6.97
C ARG A 293 -13.39 15.06 5.64
N PRO A 294 -13.29 15.75 4.49
CA PRO A 294 -13.20 15.09 3.20
C PRO A 294 -11.82 14.46 3.03
N ILE A 295 -11.76 13.19 2.60
CA ILE A 295 -10.53 12.52 2.20
C ILE A 295 -10.66 12.02 0.77
N ILE A 296 -9.74 12.43 -0.07
CA ILE A 296 -9.64 12.00 -1.46
C ILE A 296 -8.56 10.92 -1.52
N SER A 297 -8.96 9.66 -1.66
CA SER A 297 -8.02 8.56 -1.81
C SER A 297 -7.34 8.63 -3.17
N SER A 298 -6.12 9.18 -3.23
CA SER A 298 -5.32 9.30 -4.45
C SER A 298 -4.46 8.08 -4.77
N ILE A 299 -4.68 6.95 -4.07
CA ILE A 299 -3.97 5.68 -4.31
C ILE A 299 -4.22 5.25 -5.77
N GLU A 300 -3.15 4.92 -6.50
CA GLU A 300 -3.21 4.56 -7.92
C GLU A 300 -3.77 5.66 -8.85
N GLY A 301 -3.95 6.88 -8.34
CA GLY A 301 -4.30 8.05 -9.14
C GLY A 301 -3.11 8.56 -9.96
N PRO A 302 -3.36 9.51 -10.89
CA PRO A 302 -2.34 10.02 -11.81
C PRO A 302 -1.08 10.55 -11.10
N ALA A 303 -1.26 11.27 -9.98
CA ALA A 303 -0.17 11.87 -9.22
C ALA A 303 0.49 10.94 -8.19
N ASP A 304 0.00 9.71 -7.97
CA ASP A 304 0.46 8.86 -6.85
C ASP A 304 1.97 8.59 -6.91
N ARG A 305 2.47 8.20 -8.09
CA ARG A 305 3.88 7.83 -8.27
C ARG A 305 4.82 9.03 -8.26
N ILE A 306 4.45 10.12 -8.92
CA ILE A 306 5.25 11.35 -8.94
C ILE A 306 5.23 12.04 -7.57
N SER A 307 4.09 12.09 -6.89
CA SER A 307 3.99 12.63 -5.53
C SER A 307 4.85 11.83 -4.55
N TRP A 308 5.02 10.52 -4.75
CA TRP A 308 5.99 9.71 -4.00
C TRP A 308 7.44 10.17 -4.22
N LEU A 309 7.84 10.42 -5.47
CA LEU A 309 9.19 10.90 -5.78
C LEU A 309 9.44 12.28 -5.15
N LEU A 310 8.50 13.20 -5.31
CA LEU A 310 8.55 14.53 -4.69
C LEU A 310 8.63 14.43 -3.17
N ASN A 311 7.86 13.51 -2.57
CA ASN A 311 7.88 13.31 -1.13
C ASN A 311 9.25 12.80 -0.65
N ALA A 312 9.89 11.91 -1.41
CA ALA A 312 11.23 11.44 -1.10
C ALA A 312 12.30 12.55 -1.17
N ILE A 313 12.14 13.51 -2.10
CA ILE A 313 13.05 14.65 -2.28
C ILE A 313 12.82 15.71 -1.19
N LEU A 314 11.56 16.02 -0.88
CA LEU A 314 11.20 17.19 -0.05
C LEU A 314 11.04 16.87 1.44
N SER A 315 10.74 15.62 1.83
CA SER A 315 10.62 15.26 3.25
C SER A 315 11.89 15.54 4.09
N PRO A 316 13.12 15.36 3.58
CA PRO A 316 14.33 15.72 4.31
C PRO A 316 14.40 17.20 4.70
N LEU A 317 13.77 18.11 3.95
CA LEU A 317 13.72 19.53 4.29
C LEU A 317 12.99 19.79 5.61
N LEU A 318 12.06 18.92 6.00
CA LEU A 318 11.31 19.07 7.25
C LEU A 318 12.23 19.07 8.48
N ASP A 319 13.38 18.39 8.40
CA ASP A 319 14.38 18.38 9.48
C ASP A 319 15.10 19.71 9.65
N LYS A 320 15.02 20.59 8.65
CA LYS A 320 15.59 21.94 8.67
C LYS A 320 14.59 22.98 9.20
N VAL A 321 13.31 22.64 9.34
CA VAL A 321 12.27 23.55 9.84
C VAL A 321 12.35 23.63 11.37
N PRO A 322 12.69 24.80 11.96
CA PRO A 322 12.91 24.90 13.41
C PRO A 322 11.65 24.63 14.23
N SER A 323 10.47 25.05 13.76
CA SER A 323 9.19 24.86 14.45
C SER A 323 8.67 23.41 14.38
N TYR A 324 9.17 22.58 13.46
CA TYR A 324 8.57 21.28 13.15
C TYR A 324 8.69 20.26 14.30
N LEU A 325 7.56 19.65 14.65
CA LEU A 325 7.45 18.55 15.60
C LEU A 325 7.24 17.21 14.88
N LYS A 326 8.10 16.24 15.18
CA LYS A 326 7.99 14.86 14.68
C LYS A 326 7.02 14.02 15.51
N ASN A 327 7.00 14.21 16.82
CA ASN A 327 6.20 13.44 17.77
C ASN A 327 6.17 14.14 19.14
N THR A 328 5.38 13.59 20.06
CA THR A 328 5.25 14.08 21.44
C THR A 328 6.57 14.07 22.22
N ALA A 329 7.48 13.12 21.98
CA ALA A 329 8.80 13.13 22.65
C ALA A 329 9.60 14.38 22.28
N HIS A 330 9.61 14.73 20.99
CA HIS A 330 10.29 15.93 20.51
C HIS A 330 9.67 17.19 21.12
N PHE A 331 8.34 17.21 21.29
CA PHE A 331 7.65 18.30 21.97
C PHE A 331 8.08 18.44 23.43
N ILE A 332 8.04 17.36 24.23
CA ILE A 332 8.46 17.40 25.64
C ILE A 332 9.90 17.88 25.80
N ASN A 333 10.81 17.46 24.92
CA ASN A 333 12.20 17.92 24.95
C ASN A 333 12.34 19.42 24.62
N LYS A 334 11.44 19.96 23.79
CA LYS A 334 11.42 21.39 23.42
C LYS A 334 10.80 22.29 24.48
N LEU A 335 10.06 21.74 25.44
CA LEU A 335 9.46 22.53 26.52
C LEU A 335 10.50 23.11 27.48
N GLY A 336 11.78 22.72 27.43
CA GLY A 336 12.82 23.12 28.39
C GLY A 336 12.88 24.61 28.75
N ASP A 337 13.47 24.93 29.90
CA ASP A 337 13.67 26.26 30.50
C ASP A 337 12.45 27.21 30.52
N LEU A 338 11.22 26.73 30.31
CA LEU A 338 10.03 27.55 30.57
C LEU A 338 9.93 27.86 32.07
N THR A 339 9.98 29.15 32.38
CA THR A 339 9.86 29.71 33.71
C THR A 339 8.40 30.03 34.06
N SER A 340 8.08 30.14 35.35
CA SER A 340 6.72 30.35 35.88
C SER A 340 6.01 31.61 35.39
N ASP A 341 6.75 32.58 34.86
CA ASP A 341 6.23 33.81 34.24
C ASP A 341 5.84 33.62 32.76
N SER A 342 6.04 32.43 32.17
CA SER A 342 5.74 32.19 30.76
C SER A 342 4.24 32.10 30.51
N ALA A 343 3.73 32.93 29.60
CA ALA A 343 2.38 32.79 29.08
C ALA A 343 2.36 31.71 27.99
N ILE A 344 1.49 30.71 28.12
CA ILE A 344 1.38 29.59 27.17
C ILE A 344 0.02 29.61 26.46
N ALA A 345 0.01 29.25 25.18
CA ALA A 345 -1.22 29.03 24.42
C ALA A 345 -1.03 27.97 23.34
N SER A 346 -2.15 27.40 22.89
CA SER A 346 -2.21 26.56 21.71
C SER A 346 -2.92 27.31 20.59
N PHE A 347 -2.34 27.37 19.40
CA PHE A 347 -3.01 27.88 18.21
C PHE A 347 -3.41 26.73 17.28
N ASP A 348 -4.64 26.75 16.77
CA ASP A 348 -5.17 25.78 15.78
C ASP A 348 -5.45 26.50 14.46
N VAL A 349 -4.90 25.96 13.37
CA VAL A 349 -5.12 26.51 12.03
C VAL A 349 -6.45 26.00 11.46
N GLU A 350 -7.36 26.93 11.17
CA GLU A 350 -8.67 26.61 10.62
C GLU A 350 -8.54 26.00 9.21
N ALA A 351 -8.90 24.71 9.10
CA ALA A 351 -9.00 23.98 7.82
C ALA A 351 -7.76 24.12 6.92
N LEU A 352 -6.56 23.96 7.51
CA LEU A 352 -5.25 24.15 6.89
C LEU A 352 -5.19 23.74 5.41
N TYR A 353 -5.38 22.46 5.09
CA TYR A 353 -5.19 21.96 3.72
C TYR A 353 -6.09 22.64 2.69
N THR A 354 -7.37 22.89 2.99
CA THR A 354 -8.29 23.51 2.02
C THR A 354 -8.00 24.99 1.80
N ASN A 355 -7.35 25.63 2.76
CA ASN A 355 -7.10 27.06 2.75
C ASN A 355 -5.72 27.44 2.18
N ILE A 356 -4.75 26.51 2.13
CA ILE A 356 -3.43 26.77 1.53
C ILE A 356 -3.56 27.01 0.01
N PRO A 357 -3.13 28.17 -0.52
CA PRO A 357 -3.05 28.39 -1.96
C PRO A 357 -1.95 27.53 -2.59
N ASN A 358 -2.27 26.84 -3.69
CA ASN A 358 -1.31 25.94 -4.34
C ASN A 358 -0.08 26.66 -4.88
N SER A 359 -0.24 27.87 -5.43
CA SER A 359 0.87 28.70 -5.91
C SER A 359 1.85 29.01 -4.78
N ASP A 360 1.34 29.49 -3.66
CA ASP A 360 2.14 29.99 -2.55
C ASP A 360 2.84 28.83 -1.83
N ALA A 361 2.18 27.66 -1.76
CA ALA A 361 2.79 26.42 -1.28
C ALA A 361 3.96 25.97 -2.17
N ILE A 362 3.84 26.10 -3.49
CA ILE A 362 4.93 25.79 -4.42
C ILE A 362 6.07 26.80 -4.25
N GLU A 363 5.79 28.11 -4.25
CA GLU A 363 6.83 29.13 -4.12
C GLU A 363 7.60 28.99 -2.82
N SER A 364 6.91 28.93 -1.68
CA SER A 364 7.54 28.75 -0.37
C SER A 364 8.39 27.47 -0.29
N THR A 365 7.93 26.37 -0.89
CA THR A 365 8.69 25.13 -0.97
C THR A 365 9.93 25.27 -1.84
N MET A 366 9.83 25.96 -2.98
CA MET A 366 10.94 26.14 -3.90
C MET A 366 12.00 27.10 -3.36
N GLU A 367 11.61 28.16 -2.66
CA GLU A 367 12.51 29.06 -1.92
C GLU A 367 13.33 28.28 -0.88
N PHE A 368 12.64 27.50 -0.03
CA PHE A 368 13.30 26.72 1.02
C PHE A 368 14.17 25.60 0.45
N LEU A 369 13.76 24.97 -0.66
CA LEU A 369 14.56 23.96 -1.33
C LEU A 369 15.84 24.56 -1.95
N ASP A 370 15.79 25.78 -2.48
CA ASP A 370 16.98 26.44 -3.04
C ASP A 370 18.00 26.79 -1.94
N GLU A 371 17.52 27.23 -0.77
CA GLU A 371 18.35 27.49 0.41
C GLU A 371 19.12 26.23 0.85
N TYR A 372 18.45 25.08 0.95
CA TYR A 372 19.05 23.79 1.37
C TYR A 372 19.41 22.87 0.20
N ARG A 373 19.62 23.44 -1.00
CA ARG A 373 19.83 22.66 -2.22
C ARG A 373 21.03 21.74 -2.14
N LYS A 374 22.11 22.19 -1.50
CA LYS A 374 23.37 21.40 -1.35
C LYS A 374 23.21 20.21 -0.41
N ASP A 375 22.30 20.31 0.55
CA ASP A 375 22.04 19.26 1.54
C ASP A 375 20.97 18.26 1.06
N THR A 376 20.37 18.49 -0.10
CA THR A 376 19.20 17.73 -0.59
C THR A 376 19.54 16.95 -1.85
N ASN A 377 19.29 15.64 -1.82
CA ASN A 377 19.45 14.80 -3.01
C ASN A 377 18.26 14.96 -3.96
N LEU A 378 18.48 15.63 -5.10
CA LEU A 378 17.46 15.88 -6.11
C LEU A 378 17.31 14.72 -7.13
N PHE A 379 18.06 13.63 -6.99
CA PHE A 379 18.05 12.48 -7.91
C PHE A 379 18.24 12.86 -9.38
N GLY A 380 19.12 13.83 -9.65
CA GLY A 380 19.42 14.33 -11.00
C GLY A 380 18.40 15.31 -11.57
N LEU A 381 17.38 15.70 -10.79
CA LEU A 381 16.41 16.73 -11.17
C LEU A 381 16.94 18.14 -10.89
N THR A 382 16.54 19.09 -11.74
CA THR A 382 16.75 20.52 -11.50
C THR A 382 15.59 21.10 -10.68
N LEU A 383 15.78 22.29 -10.10
CA LEU A 383 14.69 23.01 -9.42
C LEU A 383 13.50 23.28 -10.35
N ALA A 384 13.77 23.62 -11.62
CA ALA A 384 12.72 23.79 -12.63
C ALA A 384 11.91 22.50 -12.84
N ASN A 385 12.57 21.34 -12.86
CA ASN A 385 11.89 20.05 -12.98
C ASN A 385 11.01 19.77 -11.76
N ILE A 386 11.49 20.03 -10.55
CA ILE A 386 10.74 19.82 -9.30
C ILE A 386 9.50 20.73 -9.27
N ARG A 387 9.66 22.01 -9.63
CA ARG A 387 8.57 22.97 -9.77
C ARG A 387 7.53 22.52 -10.79
N ALA A 388 7.95 22.03 -11.95
CA ALA A 388 7.03 21.51 -12.97
C ALA A 388 6.25 20.28 -12.47
N LEU A 389 6.91 19.35 -11.77
CA LEU A 389 6.27 18.17 -11.19
C LEU A 389 5.31 18.52 -10.06
N LEU A 390 5.63 19.50 -9.22
CA LEU A 390 4.73 20.03 -8.19
C LEU A 390 3.46 20.61 -8.80
N ASN A 391 3.60 21.47 -9.82
CA ASN A 391 2.47 22.04 -10.55
C ASN A 391 1.58 20.93 -11.16
N ALA A 392 2.19 19.94 -11.83
CA ALA A 392 1.45 18.82 -12.42
C ALA A 392 0.74 17.98 -11.35
N CYS A 393 1.39 17.69 -10.21
CA CYS A 393 0.79 16.92 -9.12
C CYS A 393 -0.37 17.65 -8.44
N LEU A 394 -0.24 18.94 -8.16
CA LEU A 394 -1.31 19.73 -7.53
C LEU A 394 -2.47 20.02 -8.49
N SER A 395 -2.21 19.99 -9.80
CA SER A 395 -3.25 20.05 -10.83
C SER A 395 -4.06 18.74 -10.92
N CYS A 396 -3.55 17.63 -10.37
CA CYS A 396 -4.27 16.35 -10.31
C CYS A 396 -5.29 16.33 -9.16
N ASN A 397 -6.34 17.15 -9.28
CA ASN A 397 -7.34 17.43 -8.24
C ASN A 397 -8.76 16.98 -8.61
N ILE A 398 -8.89 16.06 -9.58
CA ILE A 398 -10.16 15.46 -9.98
C ILE A 398 -10.35 14.14 -9.24
N PHE A 399 -11.55 13.93 -8.71
CA PHE A 399 -11.95 12.75 -7.97
C PHE A 399 -13.40 12.38 -8.27
N THR A 400 -13.84 11.24 -7.77
CA THR A 400 -15.19 10.71 -7.96
C THR A 400 -15.92 10.54 -6.64
N PHE A 401 -17.23 10.76 -6.68
CA PHE A 401 -18.16 10.43 -5.60
C PHE A 401 -19.44 9.89 -6.23
N LYS A 402 -19.84 8.67 -5.86
CA LYS A 402 -21.03 7.96 -6.40
C LYS A 402 -21.12 7.99 -7.94
N GLY A 403 -19.98 7.78 -8.62
CA GLY A 403 -19.91 7.75 -10.09
C GLY A 403 -19.84 9.12 -10.77
N HIS A 404 -19.99 10.22 -10.04
CA HIS A 404 -19.87 11.57 -10.57
C HIS A 404 -18.46 12.15 -10.35
N PHE A 405 -17.95 12.87 -11.34
CA PHE A 405 -16.62 13.49 -11.29
C PHE A 405 -16.71 14.92 -10.74
N TYR A 406 -15.79 15.23 -9.84
CA TYR A 406 -15.65 16.54 -9.21
C TYR A 406 -14.19 16.99 -9.24
N ARG A 407 -13.97 18.30 -9.17
CA ARG A 407 -12.65 18.92 -9.10
C ARG A 407 -12.58 19.82 -7.88
N GLN A 408 -11.50 19.71 -7.11
CA GLN A 408 -11.19 20.65 -6.03
C GLN A 408 -10.42 21.85 -6.60
N LYS A 409 -11.00 23.04 -6.54
CA LYS A 409 -10.47 24.27 -7.18
C LYS A 409 -9.33 24.93 -6.40
N ARG A 410 -9.33 24.81 -5.07
CA ARG A 410 -8.35 25.43 -4.18
C ARG A 410 -7.97 24.49 -3.04
N GLY A 411 -6.83 24.77 -2.42
CA GLY A 411 -6.31 23.95 -1.35
C GLY A 411 -5.57 22.71 -1.85
N LEU A 412 -4.80 22.15 -0.92
CA LEU A 412 -4.16 20.87 -1.07
C LEU A 412 -5.20 19.76 -0.84
N ALA A 413 -5.31 18.82 -1.78
CA ALA A 413 -6.20 17.68 -1.65
C ALA A 413 -5.75 16.77 -0.49
N MET A 414 -6.62 16.57 0.50
CA MET A 414 -6.36 15.66 1.61
C MET A 414 -6.31 14.23 1.11
N GLY A 415 -5.12 13.63 1.09
CA GLY A 415 -4.87 12.28 0.56
C GLY A 415 -3.81 12.24 -0.55
N ASN A 416 -3.42 13.41 -1.08
CA ASN A 416 -2.20 13.52 -1.88
C ASN A 416 -0.97 13.36 -0.96
N ARG A 417 -0.01 12.51 -1.36
CA ARG A 417 1.18 12.20 -0.53
C ARG A 417 2.04 13.42 -0.24
N ILE A 418 2.10 14.38 -1.15
CA ILE A 418 2.95 15.57 -0.99
C ILE A 418 2.29 16.66 -0.14
N ALA A 419 0.97 16.63 0.04
CA ALA A 419 0.23 17.69 0.72
C ALA A 419 0.73 17.97 2.15
N PRO A 420 1.04 16.97 3.01
CA PRO A 420 1.57 17.25 4.35
C PRO A 420 2.92 17.98 4.34
N VAL A 421 3.82 17.61 3.42
CA VAL A 421 5.14 18.26 3.30
C VAL A 421 4.96 19.73 2.90
N LEU A 422 4.15 19.99 1.87
CA LEU A 422 3.87 21.35 1.41
C LEU A 422 3.19 22.19 2.48
N ALA A 423 2.24 21.62 3.23
CA ALA A 423 1.59 22.32 4.33
C ALA A 423 2.58 22.73 5.43
N ILE A 424 3.54 21.86 5.77
CA ILE A 424 4.55 22.18 6.78
C ILE A 424 5.50 23.28 6.30
N LEU A 425 5.97 23.21 5.06
CA LEU A 425 6.89 24.21 4.48
C LEU A 425 6.20 25.57 4.29
N PHE A 426 4.95 25.57 3.83
CA PHE A 426 4.16 26.79 3.69
C PHE A 426 3.91 27.47 5.06
N MET A 427 3.55 26.70 6.08
CA MET A 427 3.38 27.26 7.43
C MET A 427 4.70 27.78 7.99
N HIS A 428 5.82 27.12 7.72
CA HIS A 428 7.14 27.65 8.10
C HIS A 428 7.41 29.02 7.45
N HIS A 429 7.06 29.19 6.17
CA HIS A 429 7.21 30.47 5.49
C HIS A 429 6.35 31.58 6.11
N ILE A 430 5.11 31.27 6.52
CA ILE A 430 4.26 32.21 7.29
C ILE A 430 4.90 32.56 8.63
N GLU A 431 5.37 31.56 9.36
CA GLU A 431 5.98 31.73 10.69
C GLU A 431 7.23 32.60 10.64
N SER A 432 8.14 32.34 9.68
CA SER A 432 9.39 33.08 9.52
C SER A 432 9.17 34.56 9.19
N LYS A 433 8.03 34.90 8.55
CA LYS A 433 7.65 36.30 8.28
C LYS A 433 6.94 36.96 9.45
N ALA A 434 6.10 36.22 10.18
CA ALA A 434 5.28 36.75 11.27
C ALA A 434 6.04 36.94 12.58
N LEU A 435 6.90 35.97 12.93
CA LEU A 435 7.53 35.89 14.25
C LEU A 435 8.81 36.73 14.29
N THR A 436 8.63 38.05 14.32
CA THR A 436 9.72 39.01 14.62
C THR A 436 10.10 38.97 16.10
N ILE A 437 9.14 38.66 16.96
CA ILE A 437 9.38 38.30 18.36
C ILE A 437 9.94 36.89 18.45
N HIS A 438 10.88 36.66 19.36
CA HIS A 438 11.43 35.34 19.63
C HIS A 438 10.69 34.72 20.82
N PRO A 439 9.60 33.96 20.59
CA PRO A 439 8.92 33.24 21.67
C PRO A 439 9.91 32.28 22.34
N ARG A 440 9.74 32.07 23.65
CA ARG A 440 10.55 31.13 24.43
C ARG A 440 10.46 29.73 23.83
N VAL A 441 9.25 29.31 23.45
CA VAL A 441 9.00 28.07 22.72
C VAL A 441 8.01 28.34 21.60
N PHE A 442 8.35 27.87 20.39
CA PHE A 442 7.42 27.79 19.27
C PHE A 442 7.57 26.43 18.60
N ALA A 443 6.51 25.63 18.64
CA ALA A 443 6.56 24.26 18.19
C ALA A 443 5.24 23.87 17.52
N ARG A 444 5.32 23.29 16.32
CA ARG A 444 4.14 22.97 15.51
C ARG A 444 4.14 21.53 15.03
N TYR A 445 3.02 20.87 15.24
CA TYR A 445 2.70 19.57 14.66
C TYR A 445 1.63 19.75 13.58
N ILE A 446 2.06 19.93 12.33
CA ILE A 446 1.19 20.21 11.18
C ILE A 446 0.31 21.46 11.39
N ASP A 447 -0.92 21.31 11.87
CA ASP A 447 -1.91 22.36 12.14
C ASP A 447 -1.95 22.82 13.60
N ASP A 448 -1.52 21.98 14.54
CA ASP A 448 -1.49 22.29 15.98
C ASP A 448 -0.19 23.01 16.35
N ILE A 449 -0.27 24.24 16.89
CA ILE A 449 0.87 25.06 17.32
C ILE A 449 0.86 25.24 18.82
N PHE A 450 1.99 24.99 19.47
CA PHE A 450 2.25 25.39 20.86
C PHE A 450 3.17 26.60 20.87
N ILE A 451 2.80 27.63 21.62
CA ILE A 451 3.59 28.84 21.80
C ILE A 451 3.71 29.19 23.28
N ALA A 452 4.89 29.62 23.68
CA ALA A 452 5.16 30.20 24.98
C ALA A 452 5.97 31.49 24.84
N THR A 453 5.52 32.57 25.49
CA THR A 453 6.13 33.91 25.45
C THR A 453 6.33 34.46 26.86
N ALA A 454 6.93 35.66 26.96
CA ALA A 454 7.15 36.29 28.26
C ALA A 454 5.88 36.91 28.84
N SER A 455 4.90 37.28 28.00
CA SER A 455 3.63 37.83 28.46
C SER A 455 2.46 37.46 27.54
N GLU A 456 1.23 37.66 28.06
CA GLU A 456 -0.01 37.48 27.31
C GLU A 456 -0.17 38.50 26.15
N GLU A 457 0.41 39.69 26.28
CA GLU A 457 0.45 40.69 25.22
C GLU A 457 1.27 40.21 24.02
N GLU A 458 2.42 39.57 24.28
CA GLU A 458 3.25 38.96 23.23
C GLU A 458 2.52 37.81 22.53
N LEU A 459 1.74 36.99 23.26
CA LEU A 459 0.90 35.95 22.64
C LEU A 459 -0.12 36.55 21.67
N LYS A 460 -0.82 37.60 22.09
CA LYS A 460 -1.82 38.28 21.25
C LYS A 460 -1.16 38.91 20.03
N PHE A 461 0.02 39.51 20.21
CA PHE A 461 0.79 40.07 19.11
C PHE A 461 1.20 38.97 18.11
N ALA A 462 1.73 37.84 18.59
CA ALA A 462 2.09 36.69 17.76
C ALA A 462 0.90 36.19 16.93
N LEU A 463 -0.26 36.01 17.58
CA LEU A 463 -1.48 35.54 16.93
C LEU A 463 -1.95 36.51 15.84
N ASN A 464 -1.94 37.81 16.13
CA ASN A 464 -2.33 38.84 15.17
C ASN A 464 -1.34 38.92 14.00
N ALA A 465 -0.04 38.82 14.26
CA ALA A 465 1.00 38.83 13.24
C ALA A 465 0.88 37.61 12.31
N LEU A 466 0.63 36.41 12.86
CA LEU A 466 0.40 35.18 12.09
C LEU A 466 -0.85 35.28 11.22
N ASN A 467 -1.97 35.75 11.80
CA ASN A 467 -3.23 35.97 11.07
C ASN A 467 -3.13 37.06 10.00
N GLY A 468 -2.16 37.98 10.13
CA GLY A 468 -1.92 39.04 9.16
C GLY A 468 -1.12 38.63 7.91
N GLN A 469 -0.48 37.46 7.89
CA GLN A 469 0.41 37.07 6.79
C GLN A 469 -0.31 36.59 5.54
N CYS A 470 -1.46 35.92 5.69
CA CYS A 470 -2.16 35.31 4.58
C CYS A 470 -3.67 35.38 4.80
N ALA A 471 -4.39 36.03 3.89
CA ALA A 471 -5.84 36.22 4.00
C ALA A 471 -6.65 34.92 4.02
N SER A 472 -6.09 33.82 3.52
CA SER A 472 -6.76 32.51 3.48
C SER A 472 -6.56 31.67 4.74
N ILE A 473 -5.51 31.94 5.52
CA ILE A 473 -5.17 31.19 6.73
C ILE A 473 -5.63 31.97 7.95
N ARG A 474 -6.33 31.26 8.85
CA ARG A 474 -6.77 31.83 10.12
C ARG A 474 -6.43 30.87 11.25
N LEU A 475 -5.92 31.43 12.33
CA LEU A 475 -5.55 30.75 13.55
C LEU A 475 -6.51 31.15 14.67
N THR A 476 -6.91 30.14 15.44
CA THR A 476 -7.68 30.31 16.68
C THR A 476 -6.77 30.05 17.88
N GLN A 477 -7.13 30.59 19.05
CA GLN A 477 -6.36 30.42 20.28
C GLN A 477 -7.15 29.61 21.31
N GLU A 478 -6.51 28.58 21.84
CA GLU A 478 -6.92 27.85 23.04
C GLU A 478 -6.00 28.25 24.21
N ARG A 479 -6.60 28.53 25.37
CA ARG A 479 -5.89 28.94 26.59
C ARG A 479 -5.88 27.81 27.62
N PRO A 480 -4.95 27.85 28.59
CA PRO A 480 -5.00 26.96 29.74
C PRO A 480 -6.36 27.02 30.44
N ASN A 481 -6.78 25.90 31.02
CA ASN A 481 -7.96 25.86 31.88
C ASN A 481 -7.72 26.57 33.22
N ASP A 482 -8.75 26.64 34.08
CA ASP A 482 -8.67 27.30 35.40
C ASP A 482 -7.60 26.71 36.33
N GLU A 483 -7.21 25.44 36.11
CA GLU A 483 -6.13 24.76 36.85
C GLU A 483 -4.73 24.98 36.24
N GLY A 484 -4.63 25.74 35.14
CA GLY A 484 -3.40 26.05 34.41
C GLY A 484 -2.95 24.97 33.42
N TRP A 485 -3.78 23.96 33.13
CA TRP A 485 -3.46 22.92 32.15
C TRP A 485 -3.87 23.31 30.73
N LEU A 486 -2.93 23.18 29.80
CA LEU A 486 -3.14 23.35 28.36
C LEU A 486 -2.99 22.00 27.65
N ALA A 487 -4.04 21.59 26.93
CA ALA A 487 -3.99 20.40 26.10
C ALA A 487 -3.20 20.67 24.80
N PHE A 488 -2.24 19.81 24.48
CA PHE A 488 -1.50 19.84 23.22
C PHE A 488 -1.08 18.42 22.82
N LEU A 489 -1.41 17.97 21.60
CA LEU A 489 -1.21 16.58 21.16
C LEU A 489 -1.81 15.55 22.13
N ASP A 490 -1.02 14.54 22.51
CA ASP A 490 -1.35 13.51 23.51
C ASP A 490 -0.92 13.92 24.94
N THR A 491 -0.71 15.23 25.19
CA THR A 491 -0.21 15.76 26.47
C THR A 491 -1.06 16.91 27.00
N GLU A 492 -1.10 17.06 28.31
CA GLU A 492 -1.52 18.28 28.99
C GLU A 492 -0.30 18.85 29.68
N VAL A 493 -0.04 20.14 29.50
CA VAL A 493 1.14 20.84 30.04
C VAL A 493 0.67 21.96 30.95
N ARG A 494 1.33 22.11 32.09
CA ARG A 494 1.15 23.21 33.03
C ARG A 494 2.51 23.76 33.43
N VAL A 495 2.58 25.08 33.56
CA VAL A 495 3.78 25.77 34.03
C VAL A 495 3.50 26.26 35.46
N TYR A 496 4.04 25.55 36.46
CA TYR A 496 3.85 25.91 37.88
C TYR A 496 4.89 25.21 38.79
N PRO A 497 5.68 25.95 39.58
CA PRO A 497 6.92 26.66 39.20
C PRO A 497 7.88 25.93 38.23
N ASN A 498 7.73 24.61 38.05
CA ASN A 498 8.39 23.84 37.02
C ASN A 498 7.37 23.40 35.96
N ILE A 499 7.86 22.84 34.85
CA ILE A 499 7.01 22.30 33.80
C ILE A 499 6.50 20.93 34.23
N GLU A 500 5.18 20.81 34.28
CA GLU A 500 4.51 19.55 34.54
C GLU A 500 3.78 19.11 33.29
N SER A 501 3.86 17.82 32.99
CA SER A 501 3.13 17.22 31.89
C SER A 501 2.45 15.95 32.32
N ARG A 502 1.29 15.65 31.74
CA ARG A 502 0.59 14.39 31.95
C ARG A 502 -0.03 13.89 30.66
N TRP A 503 -0.30 12.58 30.62
CA TRP A 503 -0.94 11.97 29.47
C TRP A 503 -2.38 12.48 29.35
N TYR A 504 -2.66 13.15 28.23
CA TYR A 504 -3.98 13.71 27.95
C TYR A 504 -4.73 12.85 26.95
N ARG A 505 -6.04 12.69 27.17
CA ARG A 505 -6.96 12.16 26.19
C ARG A 505 -8.17 13.07 26.11
N LYS A 506 -8.57 13.41 24.88
CA LYS A 506 -9.78 14.19 24.64
C LYS A 506 -10.98 13.52 25.30
N SER A 507 -11.88 14.31 25.87
CA SER A 507 -13.11 13.85 26.53
C SER A 507 -13.97 12.95 25.62
N ALA A 508 -13.95 13.21 24.31
CA ALA A 508 -14.65 12.40 23.31
C ALA A 508 -14.06 11.00 23.07
N ASN A 509 -12.89 10.66 23.64
CA ASN A 509 -12.19 9.41 23.34
C ASN A 509 -12.71 8.25 24.20
N LYS A 510 -13.29 7.22 23.57
CA LYS A 510 -13.98 6.09 24.24
C LYS A 510 -13.07 4.99 24.83
N ASN A 511 -11.78 5.26 24.97
CA ASN A 511 -10.77 4.29 25.47
C ASN A 511 -10.69 2.97 24.68
N ILE A 512 -11.24 2.88 23.47
CA ILE A 512 -11.29 1.63 22.71
C ILE A 512 -9.90 1.25 22.16
N LEU A 513 -9.43 0.06 22.53
CA LEU A 513 -8.23 -0.59 22.02
C LEU A 513 -8.62 -1.93 21.39
N LEU A 514 -7.68 -2.59 20.71
CA LEU A 514 -7.91 -3.98 20.29
C LEU A 514 -8.10 -4.84 21.55
N HIS A 515 -9.24 -5.51 21.66
CA HIS A 515 -9.55 -6.32 22.83
C HIS A 515 -8.58 -7.51 23.00
N ALA A 516 -8.23 -7.85 24.24
CA ALA A 516 -7.25 -8.90 24.56
C ALA A 516 -7.67 -10.30 24.05
N LYS A 517 -8.98 -10.56 23.97
CA LYS A 517 -9.55 -11.82 23.43
C LYS A 517 -9.64 -11.87 21.91
N SER A 518 -9.23 -10.82 21.18
CA SER A 518 -9.29 -10.83 19.72
C SER A 518 -8.39 -11.92 19.10
N ALA A 519 -8.78 -12.40 17.92
CA ALA A 519 -8.05 -13.42 17.14
C ALA A 519 -6.72 -12.93 16.54
N HIS A 520 -6.25 -11.74 16.93
CA HIS A 520 -4.99 -11.19 16.47
C HIS A 520 -3.78 -11.88 17.15
N PRO A 521 -2.60 -11.89 16.51
CA PRO A 521 -1.39 -12.46 17.08
C PRO A 521 -1.05 -11.91 18.47
N ALA A 522 -0.52 -12.78 19.34
CA ALA A 522 -0.14 -12.40 20.72
C ALA A 522 0.90 -11.26 20.76
N CYS A 523 1.80 -11.19 19.77
CA CYS A 523 2.78 -10.10 19.67
C CYS A 523 2.10 -8.73 19.47
N MET A 524 1.03 -8.65 18.68
CA MET A 524 0.28 -7.41 18.47
C MET A 524 -0.40 -6.96 19.76
N LYS A 525 -1.04 -7.90 20.48
CA LYS A 525 -1.67 -7.65 21.78
C LYS A 525 -0.65 -7.20 22.84
N SER A 526 0.51 -7.84 22.89
CA SER A 526 1.61 -7.41 23.78
C SER A 526 2.11 -6.01 23.42
N ASN A 527 2.24 -5.69 22.13
CA ASN A 527 2.67 -4.37 21.68
C ASN A 527 1.68 -3.27 22.07
N ILE A 528 0.38 -3.56 22.09
CA ILE A 528 -0.63 -2.59 22.56
C ILE A 528 -0.39 -2.24 24.02
N VAL A 529 -0.23 -3.24 24.89
CA VAL A 529 0.09 -3.01 26.31
C VAL A 529 1.37 -2.19 26.45
N SER A 530 2.44 -2.58 25.75
CA SER A 530 3.73 -1.89 25.81
C SER A 530 3.64 -0.46 25.30
N ASN A 531 2.97 -0.21 24.17
CA ASN A 531 2.85 1.11 23.57
C ASN A 531 1.97 2.05 24.39
N THR A 532 0.87 1.55 24.96
CA THR A 532 0.00 2.36 25.84
C THR A 532 0.75 2.81 27.09
N LEU A 533 1.49 1.89 27.74
CA LEU A 533 2.32 2.24 28.90
C LEU A 533 3.49 3.15 28.53
N ALA A 534 4.14 2.91 27.40
CA ALA A 534 5.23 3.75 26.91
C ALA A 534 4.74 5.18 26.65
N ARG A 535 3.58 5.35 26.02
CA ARG A 535 2.97 6.67 25.79
C ARG A 535 2.64 7.39 27.10
N ALA A 536 2.02 6.70 28.04
CA ALA A 536 1.72 7.27 29.35
C ALA A 536 2.98 7.76 30.08
N ASN A 537 4.09 7.01 29.98
CA ASN A 537 5.37 7.42 30.56
C ASN A 537 6.00 8.60 29.83
N LEU A 538 6.03 8.56 28.50
CA LEU A 538 6.67 9.57 27.66
C LEU A 538 5.98 10.94 27.79
N SER A 539 4.65 10.93 27.89
CA SER A 539 3.82 12.13 27.97
C SER A 539 3.76 12.75 29.37
N SER A 540 4.50 12.23 30.36
CA SER A 540 4.35 12.66 31.75
C SER A 540 5.65 13.07 32.42
N SER A 541 5.58 14.12 33.23
CA SER A 541 6.63 14.49 34.17
C SER A 541 6.71 13.48 35.31
N GLU A 542 7.81 13.51 36.07
CA GLU A 542 8.04 12.59 37.19
C GLU A 542 6.92 12.65 38.24
N ALA A 543 6.38 13.84 38.50
CA ALA A 543 5.26 14.05 39.43
C ALA A 543 3.96 13.34 38.97
N TYR A 544 3.68 13.30 37.66
CA TYR A 544 2.41 12.81 37.11
C TYR A 544 2.51 11.44 36.44
N ILE A 545 3.68 10.80 36.42
CA ILE A 545 3.87 9.50 35.77
C ILE A 545 2.96 8.41 36.38
N ASN A 546 2.74 8.44 37.70
CA ASN A 546 1.87 7.47 38.37
C ASN A 546 0.39 7.68 38.04
N HIS A 547 -0.03 8.94 37.90
CA HIS A 547 -1.37 9.28 37.44
C HIS A 547 -1.61 8.72 36.03
N SER A 548 -0.72 9.00 35.09
CA SER A 548 -0.83 8.53 33.70
C SER A 548 -0.74 7.01 33.57
N ARG A 549 0.09 6.34 34.38
CA ARG A 549 0.13 4.86 34.45
C ARG A 549 -1.15 4.26 34.99
N THR A 550 -1.80 4.93 35.93
CA THR A 550 -3.08 4.48 36.48
C THR A 550 -4.17 4.57 35.43
N LEU A 551 -4.21 5.70 34.69
CA LEU A 551 -5.10 5.86 33.54
C LEU A 551 -4.85 4.79 32.46
N ALA A 552 -3.59 4.54 32.11
CA ALA A 552 -3.23 3.48 31.15
C ALA A 552 -3.64 2.08 31.62
N GLY A 553 -3.47 1.79 32.91
CA GLY A 553 -3.93 0.54 33.52
C GLY A 553 -5.43 0.37 33.38
N LYS A 554 -6.21 1.40 33.75
CA LYS A 554 -7.68 1.40 33.63
C LYS A 554 -8.13 1.15 32.20
N ILE A 555 -7.54 1.84 31.22
CA ILE A 555 -7.86 1.66 29.79
C ILE A 555 -7.56 0.23 29.33
N LEU A 556 -6.42 -0.33 29.74
CA LEU A 556 -6.04 -1.70 29.38
C LEU A 556 -6.99 -2.72 30.02
N GLU A 557 -7.38 -2.52 31.27
CA GLU A 557 -8.37 -3.34 31.98
C GLU A 557 -9.75 -3.30 31.32
N GLU A 558 -10.23 -2.12 30.93
CA GLU A 558 -11.48 -1.93 30.17
C GLU A 558 -11.47 -2.70 28.83
N ASN A 559 -10.29 -2.95 28.25
CA ASN A 559 -10.12 -3.71 27.00
C ASN A 559 -9.70 -5.18 27.22
N GLY A 560 -9.84 -5.69 28.44
CA GLY A 560 -9.63 -7.10 28.79
C GLY A 560 -8.17 -7.50 29.00
N TYR A 561 -7.23 -6.55 29.07
CA TYR A 561 -5.84 -6.85 29.37
C TYR A 561 -5.61 -6.94 30.88
N GLN A 562 -5.22 -8.12 31.36
CA GLN A 562 -4.81 -8.31 32.75
C GLN A 562 -3.31 -8.03 32.89
N ILE A 563 -2.94 -7.00 33.64
CA ILE A 563 -1.55 -6.65 33.93
C ILE A 563 -1.24 -7.08 35.37
N PRO A 564 -0.48 -8.17 35.60
CA PRO A 564 -0.13 -8.59 36.95
C PRO A 564 0.66 -7.48 37.67
N LYS A 565 0.29 -7.15 38.92
CA LYS A 565 0.94 -6.10 39.74
C LYS A 565 2.48 -6.24 39.78
N ALA A 566 3.01 -7.47 39.74
CA ALA A 566 4.45 -7.75 39.74
C ALA A 566 5.17 -7.46 38.39
N LYS A 567 4.48 -7.48 37.24
CA LYS A 567 5.05 -7.19 35.92
C LYS A 567 5.08 -5.69 35.58
N LYS A 568 4.36 -4.84 36.32
CA LYS A 568 4.42 -3.36 36.17
C LYS A 568 5.83 -2.81 36.34
N ARG A 569 6.67 -3.43 37.20
CA ARG A 569 8.08 -3.06 37.47
C ARG A 569 9.10 -3.64 36.47
N LEU A 570 8.80 -4.81 35.87
CA LEU A 570 9.68 -5.50 34.94
C LEU A 570 9.54 -5.01 33.49
N MET A 571 8.33 -4.63 33.06
CA MET A 571 8.12 -4.01 31.74
C MET A 571 8.72 -2.59 31.67
N THR A 572 8.63 -1.81 32.74
CA THR A 572 9.21 -0.46 32.85
C THR A 572 10.74 -0.48 32.69
N ARG A 573 11.42 -1.48 33.24
CA ARG A 573 12.89 -1.60 33.17
C ARG A 573 13.42 -2.04 31.80
N ARG A 574 12.60 -2.70 30.97
CA ARG A 574 12.93 -3.04 29.56
C ARG A 574 12.59 -1.91 28.58
N LEU A 575 11.73 -0.97 28.96
CA LEU A 575 11.32 0.16 28.12
C LEU A 575 12.25 1.37 28.26
N THR A 576 13.02 1.46 29.35
CA THR A 576 14.05 2.51 29.57
C THR A 576 15.41 2.18 28.96
N SER A 577 15.63 0.94 28.51
CA SER A 577 16.82 0.62 27.72
C SER A 577 16.56 1.02 26.27
N LEU A 578 17.33 1.98 25.76
CA LEU A 578 17.52 2.19 24.32
C LEU A 578 17.68 0.83 23.63
N PRO A 579 17.16 0.63 22.41
CA PRO A 579 17.35 -0.62 21.71
C PRO A 579 18.84 -0.90 21.65
N LYS A 580 19.32 -1.96 22.30
CA LYS A 580 20.65 -2.48 21.99
C LYS A 580 20.64 -2.76 20.49
N GLU A 581 21.50 -2.08 19.74
CA GLU A 581 21.82 -2.42 18.37
C GLU A 581 22.15 -3.92 18.36
N ARG A 582 21.21 -4.72 17.87
CA ARG A 582 21.52 -6.09 17.48
C ARG A 582 22.12 -5.96 16.09
N GLU A 583 23.28 -6.59 15.89
CA GLU A 583 23.83 -6.72 14.55
C GLU A 583 22.73 -7.21 13.59
N PRO A 584 22.54 -6.53 12.45
CA PRO A 584 21.45 -6.85 11.55
C PRO A 584 21.67 -8.26 10.98
N ASN A 585 20.75 -9.17 11.29
CA ASN A 585 20.71 -10.50 10.67
C ASN A 585 20.82 -10.37 9.14
N PRO A 586 21.70 -11.15 8.48
CA PRO A 586 21.86 -11.12 7.02
C PRO A 586 20.52 -11.31 6.31
N ILE A 587 20.31 -10.52 5.25
CA ILE A 587 19.06 -10.49 4.48
C ILE A 587 19.18 -11.47 3.32
N LEU A 588 18.16 -12.34 3.16
CA LEU A 588 17.96 -13.17 1.98
C LEU A 588 16.95 -12.46 1.05
N PRO A 589 17.41 -11.81 -0.03
CA PRO A 589 16.52 -11.28 -1.05
C PRO A 589 15.94 -12.44 -1.88
N ILE A 590 14.62 -12.56 -1.90
CA ILE A 590 13.91 -13.50 -2.78
C ILE A 590 12.94 -12.73 -3.68
N PRO A 591 12.81 -13.07 -4.97
CA PRO A 591 11.75 -12.50 -5.80
C PRO A 591 10.39 -12.85 -5.21
N PHE A 592 9.48 -11.87 -5.12
CA PHE A 592 8.11 -12.14 -4.66
C PHE A 592 7.35 -12.96 -5.72
N ILE A 593 7.17 -14.26 -5.45
CA ILE A 593 6.44 -15.19 -6.33
C ILE A 593 4.99 -15.36 -5.84
N SER A 594 4.80 -15.57 -4.54
CA SER A 594 3.49 -15.57 -3.87
C SER A 594 3.66 -15.43 -2.36
N GLU A 595 2.59 -15.07 -1.68
CA GLU A 595 2.59 -14.97 -0.22
C GLU A 595 2.76 -16.33 0.47
N LYS A 596 2.16 -17.38 -0.10
CA LYS A 596 2.34 -18.76 0.37
C LYS A 596 3.81 -19.20 0.26
N PHE A 597 4.47 -18.93 -0.86
CA PHE A 597 5.89 -19.22 -1.07
C PHE A 597 6.80 -18.47 -0.11
N THR A 598 6.55 -17.18 0.10
CA THR A 598 7.33 -16.34 1.03
C THR A 598 7.19 -16.84 2.47
N ARG A 599 5.98 -17.29 2.85
CA ARG A 599 5.69 -17.87 4.16
C ARG A 599 6.38 -19.22 4.36
N GLU A 600 6.31 -20.10 3.37
CA GLU A 600 7.00 -21.41 3.38
C GLU A 600 8.52 -21.24 3.54
N ILE A 601 9.15 -20.29 2.83
CA ILE A 601 10.59 -20.00 3.00
C ILE A 601 10.89 -19.45 4.40
N ARG A 602 10.05 -18.55 4.92
CA ARG A 602 10.23 -17.97 6.26
C ARG A 602 10.07 -19.02 7.36
N ASP A 603 9.11 -19.94 7.20
CA ASP A 603 8.86 -21.01 8.16
C ASP A 603 9.98 -22.06 8.11
N CYS A 604 10.52 -22.33 6.91
CA CYS A 604 11.70 -23.17 6.71
C CYS A 604 12.95 -22.57 7.39
N ILE A 605 13.21 -21.28 7.21
CA ILE A 605 14.34 -20.59 7.86
C ILE A 605 14.21 -20.60 9.39
N LYS A 606 13.00 -20.43 9.90
CA LYS A 606 12.70 -20.59 11.33
C LYS A 606 12.90 -22.02 11.82
N SER A 607 12.52 -23.04 11.03
CA SER A 607 12.69 -24.44 11.43
C SER A 607 14.16 -24.87 11.46
N PHE A 608 15.03 -24.21 10.69
CA PHE A 608 16.47 -24.47 10.67
C PHE A 608 17.31 -23.58 11.62
N ASP A 609 16.65 -22.73 12.41
CA ASP A 609 17.26 -21.77 13.34
C ASP A 609 18.38 -20.92 12.69
N LEU A 610 18.13 -20.49 11.46
CA LEU A 610 19.06 -19.65 10.71
C LEU A 610 18.80 -18.17 11.07
N PRO A 611 19.82 -17.38 11.48
CA PRO A 611 19.65 -15.96 11.80
C PRO A 611 19.54 -15.11 10.53
N ILE A 612 18.60 -15.42 9.66
CA ILE A 612 18.45 -14.83 8.32
C ILE A 612 17.06 -14.18 8.21
N ASN A 613 17.03 -12.93 7.77
CA ASN A 613 15.78 -12.23 7.49
C ASN A 613 15.38 -12.39 6.02
N VAL A 614 14.18 -12.89 5.76
CA VAL A 614 13.64 -13.01 4.38
C VAL A 614 13.04 -11.68 3.95
N ASN A 615 13.63 -11.05 2.94
CA ASN A 615 13.04 -9.92 2.24
C ASN A 615 12.51 -10.42 0.90
N ALA A 616 11.19 -10.58 0.79
CA ALA A 616 10.59 -10.78 -0.51
C ALA A 616 10.60 -9.44 -1.23
N GLU A 617 11.35 -9.36 -2.33
CA GLU A 617 11.39 -8.21 -3.24
C GLU A 617 10.01 -8.02 -3.86
N THR A 618 9.10 -7.38 -3.12
CA THR A 618 8.08 -6.54 -3.74
C THR A 618 8.83 -5.36 -4.32
N ALA A 619 8.58 -5.02 -5.58
CA ALA A 619 9.18 -3.88 -6.28
C ALA A 619 8.89 -2.56 -5.55
N ARG A 620 9.58 -2.28 -4.44
CA ARG A 620 9.51 -1.01 -3.73
C ARG A 620 10.42 -0.04 -4.45
N LEU A 621 9.85 1.06 -4.92
CA LEU A 621 10.54 2.17 -5.57
C LEU A 621 11.73 2.69 -4.74
N SER A 622 11.69 2.55 -3.41
CA SER A 622 12.77 2.94 -2.50
C SER A 622 14.09 2.18 -2.70
N ILE A 623 14.06 0.98 -3.31
CA ILE A 623 15.27 0.20 -3.58
C ILE A 623 16.02 0.77 -4.81
N LEU A 624 15.31 1.34 -5.78
CA LEU A 624 15.92 1.97 -6.97
C LEU A 624 16.73 3.23 -6.64
N LEU A 625 16.36 3.94 -5.56
CA LEU A 625 17.11 5.13 -5.11
C LEU A 625 18.40 4.76 -4.37
N LYS A 626 18.57 3.50 -3.95
CA LYS A 626 19.78 3.01 -3.27
C LYS A 626 20.81 2.38 -4.22
N GLU A 627 20.41 2.02 -5.43
CA GLU A 627 21.35 1.52 -6.44
C GLU A 627 22.11 2.70 -7.09
N LYS A 628 23.29 2.98 -6.50
CA LYS A 628 24.28 4.04 -6.77
C LYS A 628 24.11 5.30 -5.91
N GLU A 629 24.83 5.34 -4.80
CA GLU A 629 25.62 6.53 -4.47
C GLU A 629 26.45 6.86 -5.72
N MET A 630 26.00 7.83 -6.52
CA MET A 630 26.67 8.19 -7.77
C MET A 630 27.92 9.01 -7.43
N LYS A 631 29.11 8.42 -7.66
CA LYS A 631 30.33 9.19 -7.89
C LYS A 631 30.14 10.06 -9.13
N GLU A 632 30.45 11.35 -9.03
CA GLU A 632 30.60 12.24 -10.18
C GLU A 632 31.63 11.64 -11.17
N PRO A 633 31.33 11.54 -12.46
CA PRO A 633 32.33 11.23 -13.46
C PRO A 633 33.04 12.50 -13.91
N GLU A 634 34.37 12.47 -13.86
CA GLU A 634 35.28 13.41 -14.48
C GLU A 634 35.01 13.59 -15.99
N LEU A 635 35.26 14.81 -16.48
CA LEU A 635 35.17 15.19 -17.89
C LEU A 635 36.15 14.40 -18.76
N GLU A 636 35.66 13.69 -19.77
CA GLU A 636 36.41 13.45 -21.01
C GLU A 636 35.55 13.73 -22.26
N ARG A 637 36.20 14.36 -23.24
CA ARG A 637 35.68 14.89 -24.52
C ARG A 637 35.58 13.80 -25.61
N PRO A 638 34.92 14.07 -26.76
CA PRO A 638 34.14 13.08 -27.51
C PRO A 638 34.91 12.37 -28.62
N ALA A 639 34.46 11.16 -28.97
CA ALA A 639 34.84 10.47 -30.21
C ALA A 639 33.61 10.10 -31.06
N SER A 640 33.67 10.61 -32.29
CA SER A 640 32.99 10.31 -33.56
C SER A 640 31.90 9.23 -33.69
N MET A 641 30.83 9.65 -34.40
CA MET A 641 29.98 8.93 -35.36
C MET A 641 30.30 7.45 -35.68
N ALA A 642 29.26 6.61 -35.55
CA ALA A 642 28.95 5.58 -36.54
C ALA A 642 27.44 5.27 -36.53
N SER A 643 26.86 5.35 -37.71
CA SER A 643 25.49 5.05 -38.13
C SER A 643 25.13 3.56 -37.94
N ILE A 644 23.83 3.25 -37.67
CA ILE A 644 23.09 2.11 -38.22
C ILE A 644 21.57 2.31 -38.02
N ASN A 645 20.90 2.40 -39.17
CA ASN A 645 19.51 2.17 -39.58
C ASN A 645 18.43 1.79 -38.55
N THR A 646 17.41 2.64 -38.52
CA THR A 646 16.05 2.42 -38.03
C THR A 646 15.26 1.51 -38.98
N THR A 647 14.62 0.47 -38.45
CA THR A 647 13.47 -0.20 -39.08
C THR A 647 12.23 0.01 -38.21
N SER A 648 11.15 0.28 -38.91
CA SER A 648 9.92 0.97 -38.51
C SER A 648 8.87 0.04 -37.89
N THR A 649 8.18 0.57 -36.87
CA THR A 649 6.87 0.12 -36.40
C THR A 649 5.76 0.91 -37.10
N PRO A 650 4.59 0.32 -37.41
CA PRO A 650 3.56 0.98 -38.20
C PRO A 650 2.76 2.00 -37.37
N VAL A 651 2.59 3.18 -37.94
CA VAL A 651 1.80 4.30 -37.42
C VAL A 651 0.40 4.23 -38.04
N MET A 652 -0.64 4.39 -37.22
CA MET A 652 -2.00 4.66 -37.71
C MET A 652 -2.05 6.07 -38.30
N THR A 653 -2.42 6.19 -39.57
CA THR A 653 -2.59 7.46 -40.28
C THR A 653 -3.93 8.12 -39.92
N PRO A 654 -3.98 9.45 -39.67
CA PRO A 654 -5.23 10.19 -39.51
C PRO A 654 -5.93 10.44 -40.86
N LEU A 655 -7.24 10.76 -40.81
CA LEU A 655 -8.02 11.17 -41.98
C LEU A 655 -7.41 12.38 -42.70
N PRO A 656 -7.43 12.45 -44.04
CA PRO A 656 -7.08 13.65 -44.76
C PRO A 656 -8.20 14.70 -44.62
N THR A 657 -7.80 15.89 -44.18
CA THR A 657 -8.53 17.14 -44.34
C THR A 657 -8.80 17.43 -45.81
N TYR A 658 -10.02 17.89 -46.12
CA TYR A 658 -10.43 18.38 -47.45
C TYR A 658 -9.39 19.40 -47.97
N SER A 659 -8.64 19.05 -49.00
CA SER A 659 -7.91 20.01 -49.82
C SER A 659 -8.87 20.64 -50.83
N GLU A 660 -8.80 21.96 -50.98
CA GLU A 660 -9.59 22.75 -51.94
C GLU A 660 -9.64 22.08 -53.33
N SER A 661 -10.85 21.92 -53.85
CA SER A 661 -11.12 21.50 -55.23
C SER A 661 -10.42 22.44 -56.22
N VAL A 662 -9.64 21.90 -57.15
CA VAL A 662 -9.03 22.66 -58.24
C VAL A 662 -10.15 23.17 -59.15
N ARG A 663 -10.48 24.47 -59.09
CA ARG A 663 -11.42 25.09 -60.02
C ARG A 663 -10.71 25.36 -61.35
N ILE A 664 -10.98 24.54 -62.36
CA ILE A 664 -10.57 24.81 -63.75
C ILE A 664 -11.48 25.92 -64.29
N SER A 665 -10.90 27.05 -64.74
CA SER A 665 -11.66 28.14 -65.36
C SER A 665 -11.92 27.84 -66.84
N VAL A 666 -12.99 28.39 -67.41
CA VAL A 666 -13.39 28.15 -68.82
C VAL A 666 -12.29 28.58 -69.80
N ASP A 667 -11.43 29.53 -69.43
CA ASP A 667 -10.29 30.00 -70.23
C ASP A 667 -9.14 28.98 -70.34
N ASP A 668 -9.00 28.06 -69.38
CA ASP A 668 -7.96 27.00 -69.40
C ASP A 668 -8.30 25.89 -70.42
N ILE A 669 -9.58 25.73 -70.74
CA ILE A 669 -10.08 24.71 -71.69
C ILE A 669 -9.79 25.13 -73.14
N SER A 670 -9.80 26.43 -73.41
CA SER A 670 -9.54 27.05 -74.72
C SER A 670 -8.05 26.98 -75.10
N SER A 671 -7.16 27.15 -74.13
CA SER A 671 -5.72 27.34 -74.35
C SER A 671 -4.91 26.03 -74.37
N ASN A 672 -5.34 24.98 -73.66
CA ASN A 672 -4.68 23.66 -73.74
C ASN A 672 -5.63 22.48 -73.41
N PRO A 673 -6.45 22.01 -74.38
CA PRO A 673 -7.49 21.01 -74.16
C PRO A 673 -6.98 19.68 -73.57
N SER A 674 -5.76 19.29 -73.94
CA SER A 674 -5.11 18.05 -73.47
C SER A 674 -4.85 18.08 -71.95
N TYR A 675 -4.46 19.24 -71.42
CA TYR A 675 -4.20 19.42 -70.00
C TYR A 675 -5.49 19.40 -69.18
N ALA A 676 -6.53 20.09 -69.64
CA ALA A 676 -7.84 20.12 -68.98
C ALA A 676 -8.49 18.72 -68.92
N VAL A 677 -8.40 17.95 -70.00
CA VAL A 677 -8.88 16.55 -70.03
C VAL A 677 -8.10 15.67 -69.06
N SER A 678 -6.78 15.81 -68.98
CA SER A 678 -5.95 15.04 -68.05
C SER A 678 -6.26 15.37 -66.58
N ALA A 679 -6.49 16.65 -66.28
CA ALA A 679 -6.87 17.13 -64.95
C ALA A 679 -8.23 16.56 -64.51
N LEU A 680 -9.25 16.63 -65.37
CA LEU A 680 -10.58 16.05 -65.10
C LEU A 680 -10.53 14.53 -64.91
N HIS A 681 -9.75 13.81 -65.71
CA HIS A 681 -9.56 12.37 -65.52
C HIS A 681 -8.85 12.04 -64.20
N SER A 682 -7.92 12.89 -63.75
CA SER A 682 -7.27 12.74 -62.44
C SER A 682 -8.25 12.95 -61.29
N GLU A 683 -9.09 13.97 -61.39
CA GLU A 683 -10.10 14.29 -60.38
C GLU A 683 -11.20 13.23 -60.30
N LEU A 684 -11.65 12.71 -61.44
CA LEU A 684 -12.59 11.58 -61.49
C LEU A 684 -12.00 10.32 -60.83
N ARG A 685 -10.72 10.01 -61.08
CA ARG A 685 -10.03 8.88 -60.42
C ARG A 685 -9.95 9.07 -58.91
N ASN A 686 -9.66 10.28 -58.45
CA ASN A 686 -9.62 10.60 -57.01
C ASN A 686 -11.01 10.47 -56.38
N LEU A 687 -12.07 10.94 -57.06
CA LEU A 687 -13.44 10.85 -56.58
C LEU A 687 -13.93 9.39 -56.53
N MET A 688 -13.57 8.57 -57.53
CA MET A 688 -13.86 7.13 -57.50
C MET A 688 -13.12 6.43 -56.36
N SER A 689 -11.85 6.77 -56.13
CA SER A 689 -11.08 6.19 -55.02
C SER A 689 -11.65 6.55 -53.66
N THR A 690 -12.17 7.77 -53.46
CA THR A 690 -12.80 8.17 -52.19
C THR A 690 -14.18 7.53 -52.02
N TYR A 691 -14.95 7.36 -53.09
CA TYR A 691 -16.21 6.61 -53.07
C TYR A 691 -16.00 5.13 -52.68
N GLU A 692 -14.96 4.48 -53.20
CA GLU A 692 -14.63 3.10 -52.83
C GLU A 692 -14.18 2.98 -51.37
N GLN A 693 -13.38 3.93 -50.89
CA GLN A 693 -12.94 3.96 -49.48
C GLN A 693 -14.10 4.20 -48.50
N THR A 694 -15.04 5.07 -48.87
CA THR A 694 -16.23 5.34 -48.03
C THR A 694 -17.18 4.14 -47.99
N LEU A 695 -17.41 3.46 -49.12
CA LEU A 695 -18.17 2.20 -49.15
C LEU A 695 -17.50 1.10 -48.31
N ALA A 696 -16.17 0.98 -48.36
CA ALA A 696 -15.45 0.03 -47.53
C ALA A 696 -15.62 0.35 -46.02
N ARG A 697 -15.64 1.64 -45.66
CA ARG A 697 -15.87 2.07 -44.28
C ARG A 697 -17.30 1.81 -43.80
N ILE A 698 -18.30 2.02 -44.66
CA ILE A 698 -19.70 1.71 -44.34
C ILE A 698 -19.86 0.21 -44.05
N ARG A 699 -19.31 -0.67 -44.88
CA ARG A 699 -19.34 -2.12 -44.65
C ARG A 699 -18.65 -2.52 -43.35
N GLN A 700 -17.56 -1.84 -42.99
CA GLN A 700 -16.88 -2.08 -41.72
C GLN A 700 -17.75 -1.67 -40.53
N LEU A 701 -18.42 -0.52 -40.62
CA LEU A 701 -19.34 -0.04 -39.58
C LEU A 701 -20.55 -0.96 -39.43
N GLU A 702 -21.12 -1.45 -40.52
CA GLU A 702 -22.21 -2.44 -40.49
C GLU A 702 -21.78 -3.74 -39.78
N SER A 703 -20.54 -4.19 -40.01
CA SER A 703 -19.98 -5.35 -39.29
C SER A 703 -19.77 -5.07 -37.79
N GLU A 704 -19.34 -3.87 -37.42
CA GLU A 704 -19.18 -3.46 -36.02
C GLU A 704 -20.52 -3.34 -35.30
N VAL A 705 -21.56 -2.83 -35.96
CA VAL A 705 -22.94 -2.79 -35.42
C VAL A 705 -23.47 -4.20 -35.18
N GLY A 706 -23.25 -5.14 -36.11
CA GLY A 706 -23.62 -6.55 -35.92
C GLY A 706 -22.99 -7.16 -34.67
N LYS A 707 -21.66 -7.00 -34.50
CA LYS A 707 -20.95 -7.48 -33.30
C LYS A 707 -21.47 -6.84 -32.00
N THR A 708 -21.87 -5.58 -32.06
CA THR A 708 -22.39 -4.87 -30.89
C THR A 708 -23.75 -5.43 -30.47
N ARG A 709 -24.60 -5.78 -31.45
CA ARG A 709 -25.90 -6.43 -31.20
C ARG A 709 -25.73 -7.82 -30.60
N ASP A 710 -24.80 -8.61 -31.10
CA ASP A 710 -24.51 -9.94 -30.54
C ASP A 710 -23.99 -9.83 -29.09
N LEU A 711 -23.15 -8.83 -28.80
CA LEU A 711 -22.67 -8.55 -27.45
C LEU A 711 -23.81 -8.14 -26.50
N GLU A 712 -24.76 -7.30 -26.95
CA GLU A 712 -25.93 -6.94 -26.15
C GLU A 712 -26.78 -8.17 -25.77
N GLU A 713 -26.91 -9.15 -26.67
CA GLU A 713 -27.62 -10.40 -26.40
C GLU A 713 -26.88 -11.24 -25.35
N THR A 714 -25.56 -11.37 -25.46
CA THR A 714 -24.76 -12.08 -24.43
C THR A 714 -24.78 -11.39 -23.06
N VAL A 715 -24.85 -10.06 -23.02
CA VAL A 715 -24.98 -9.32 -21.75
C VAL A 715 -26.31 -9.63 -21.07
N LYS A 716 -27.42 -9.71 -21.83
CA LYS A 716 -28.73 -10.12 -21.29
C LYS A 716 -28.69 -11.53 -20.71
N GLU A 717 -28.05 -12.47 -21.38
CA GLU A 717 -27.89 -13.84 -20.86
C GLU A 717 -27.11 -13.86 -19.53
N TYR A 718 -26.01 -13.09 -19.43
CA TYR A 718 -25.25 -13.00 -18.19
C TYR A 718 -26.02 -12.30 -17.06
N GLU A 719 -26.87 -11.32 -17.37
CA GLU A 719 -27.74 -10.68 -16.38
C GLU A 719 -28.77 -11.65 -15.80
N GLU A 720 -29.34 -12.54 -16.62
CA GLU A 720 -30.23 -13.61 -16.14
C GLU A 720 -29.50 -14.63 -15.27
N GLN A 721 -28.32 -15.09 -15.70
CA GLN A 721 -27.49 -16.00 -14.88
C GLN A 721 -27.09 -15.38 -13.54
N TYR A 722 -26.80 -14.07 -13.53
CA TYR A 722 -26.48 -13.36 -12.30
C TYR A 722 -27.68 -13.27 -11.35
N LYS A 723 -28.89 -13.02 -11.87
CA LYS A 723 -30.11 -13.04 -11.06
C LYS A 723 -30.35 -14.41 -10.43
N GLU A 724 -30.21 -15.48 -11.21
CA GLU A 724 -30.36 -16.85 -10.69
C GLU A 724 -29.33 -17.17 -9.60
N LEU A 725 -28.07 -16.77 -9.80
CA LEU A 725 -27.01 -16.96 -8.80
C LEU A 725 -27.28 -16.15 -7.52
N SER A 726 -27.83 -14.94 -7.64
CA SER A 726 -28.21 -14.11 -6.50
C SER A 726 -29.32 -14.77 -5.67
N THR A 727 -30.36 -15.28 -6.33
CA THR A 727 -31.45 -16.01 -5.65
C THR A 727 -30.93 -17.27 -4.96
N ASN A 728 -30.03 -18.02 -5.61
CA ASN A 728 -29.41 -19.19 -5.00
C ASN A 728 -28.56 -18.85 -3.77
N TYR A 729 -27.88 -17.71 -3.78
CA TYR A 729 -27.09 -17.23 -2.65
C TYR A 729 -27.98 -16.80 -1.48
N GLU A 730 -29.09 -16.12 -1.74
CA GLU A 730 -30.09 -15.74 -0.73
C GLU A 730 -30.71 -16.97 -0.05
N ASN A 731 -31.11 -17.98 -0.84
CA ASN A 731 -31.63 -19.25 -0.31
C ASN A 731 -30.59 -19.98 0.57
N LEU A 732 -29.31 -19.92 0.19
CA LEU A 732 -28.23 -20.53 0.97
C LEU A 732 -28.00 -19.79 2.30
N LEU A 733 -28.13 -18.46 2.30
CA LEU A 733 -28.07 -17.63 3.50
C LEU A 733 -29.21 -17.96 4.47
N GLU A 734 -30.44 -18.12 3.97
CA GLU A 734 -31.61 -18.51 4.76
C GLU A 734 -31.39 -19.89 5.41
N ALA A 735 -30.98 -20.90 4.62
CA ALA A 735 -30.68 -22.24 5.13
C ALA A 735 -29.55 -22.25 6.18
N HIS A 736 -28.54 -21.38 6.00
CA HIS A 736 -27.49 -21.21 7.00
C HIS A 736 -27.98 -20.52 8.28
N GLY A 737 -28.91 -19.57 8.16
CA GLY A 737 -29.58 -18.91 9.27
C GLY A 737 -30.38 -19.91 10.12
N GLU A 738 -31.26 -20.70 9.49
CA GLU A 738 -32.04 -21.74 10.18
C GLU A 738 -31.15 -22.75 10.92
N ARG A 739 -30.01 -23.13 10.31
CA ARG A 739 -29.06 -24.05 10.93
C ARG A 739 -28.36 -23.44 12.14
N LEU A 740 -28.16 -22.12 12.14
CA LEU A 740 -27.54 -21.40 13.25
C LEU A 740 -28.52 -21.29 14.42
N GLU A 741 -29.80 -20.99 14.15
CA GLU A 741 -30.86 -20.98 15.16
C GLU A 741 -31.00 -22.33 15.87
N ARG A 742 -30.99 -23.44 15.11
CA ARG A 742 -31.00 -24.79 15.71
C ARG A 742 -29.78 -25.08 16.59
N LEU A 743 -28.61 -24.54 16.24
CA LEU A 743 -27.41 -24.70 17.07
C LEU A 743 -27.51 -23.91 18.37
N GLU A 744 -28.05 -22.69 18.32
CA GLU A 744 -28.28 -21.87 19.51
C GLU A 744 -29.33 -22.50 20.44
N GLU A 745 -30.41 -23.07 19.88
CA GLU A 745 -31.42 -23.83 20.65
C GLU A 745 -30.79 -25.04 21.35
N LEU A 746 -30.00 -25.84 20.62
CA LEU A 746 -29.29 -26.99 21.20
C LEU A 746 -28.26 -26.59 22.27
N GLU A 747 -27.60 -25.43 22.13
CA GLU A 747 -26.69 -24.92 23.16
C GLU A 747 -27.43 -24.51 24.45
N LEU A 748 -28.62 -23.91 24.32
CA LEU A 748 -29.48 -23.59 25.46
C LEU A 748 -29.96 -24.86 26.16
N ASP A 749 -30.44 -25.86 25.42
CA ASP A 749 -30.84 -27.15 25.98
C ASP A 749 -29.68 -27.82 26.74
N LEU A 750 -28.47 -27.77 26.19
CA LEU A 750 -27.28 -28.35 26.81
C LEU A 750 -26.88 -27.58 28.08
N SER A 751 -27.11 -26.28 28.12
CA SER A 751 -26.92 -25.46 29.33
C SER A 751 -27.91 -25.86 30.44
N ASP A 752 -29.18 -26.07 30.10
CA ASP A 752 -30.21 -26.48 31.05
C ASP A 752 -29.92 -27.89 31.60
N VAL A 753 -29.53 -28.83 30.74
CA VAL A 753 -29.09 -30.17 31.16
C VAL A 753 -27.89 -30.09 32.10
N LYS A 754 -26.88 -29.25 31.80
CA LYS A 754 -25.72 -29.04 32.69
C LYS A 754 -26.14 -28.47 34.05
N LYS A 755 -27.15 -27.60 34.09
CA LYS A 755 -27.66 -27.02 35.33
C LYS A 755 -28.33 -28.10 36.19
N VAL A 756 -29.17 -28.94 35.59
CA VAL A 756 -29.82 -30.08 36.26
C VAL A 756 -28.77 -31.04 36.85
N TYR A 757 -27.75 -31.41 36.07
CA TYR A 757 -26.68 -32.28 36.59
C TYR A 757 -25.91 -31.63 37.74
N LYS A 758 -25.71 -30.31 37.70
CA LYS A 758 -25.05 -29.61 38.79
C LYS A 758 -25.89 -29.63 40.07
N GLU A 759 -27.19 -29.36 39.96
CA GLU A 759 -28.13 -29.42 41.08
C GLU A 759 -28.18 -30.82 41.71
N GLN A 760 -28.22 -31.89 40.89
CA GLN A 760 -28.16 -33.27 41.38
C GLN A 760 -26.84 -33.60 42.09
N MET A 761 -25.71 -33.10 41.59
CA MET A 761 -24.40 -33.30 42.24
C MET A 761 -24.31 -32.55 43.57
N ASP A 762 -24.87 -31.34 43.64
CA ASP A 762 -24.92 -30.55 44.88
C ASP A 762 -25.85 -31.21 45.93
N GLU A 763 -26.98 -31.77 45.51
CA GLU A 763 -27.85 -32.59 46.38
C GLU A 763 -27.12 -33.83 46.92
N MET A 764 -26.45 -34.59 46.06
CA MET A 764 -25.66 -35.76 46.48
C MET A 764 -24.56 -35.38 47.46
N ALA A 765 -23.87 -34.25 47.23
CA ALA A 765 -22.83 -33.76 48.13
C ALA A 765 -23.40 -33.39 49.51
N ASN A 766 -24.58 -32.76 49.55
CA ASN A 766 -25.27 -32.43 50.79
C ASN A 766 -25.74 -33.69 51.53
N GLU A 767 -26.21 -34.72 50.83
CA GLU A 767 -26.61 -36.00 51.40
C GLU A 767 -25.40 -36.73 52.01
N ILE A 768 -24.26 -36.76 51.31
CA ILE A 768 -22.99 -37.31 51.82
C ILE A 768 -22.55 -36.56 53.08
N PHE A 769 -22.67 -35.23 53.09
CA PHE A 769 -22.33 -34.41 54.26
C PHE A 769 -23.25 -34.72 55.46
N ARG A 770 -24.55 -34.90 55.23
CA ARG A 770 -25.49 -35.32 56.29
C ARG A 770 -25.18 -36.70 56.84
N LEU A 771 -24.93 -37.69 55.97
CA LEU A 771 -24.58 -39.05 56.37
C LEU A 771 -23.28 -39.08 57.16
N LYS A 772 -22.29 -38.27 56.77
CA LYS A 772 -21.03 -38.13 57.50
C LYS A 772 -21.25 -37.59 58.92
N ASN A 773 -22.08 -36.55 59.07
CA ASN A 773 -22.41 -36.00 60.40
C ASN A 773 -23.22 -36.97 61.27
N GLN A 774 -24.05 -37.84 60.67
CA GLN A 774 -24.76 -38.89 61.41
C GLN A 774 -23.81 -39.99 61.89
N LEU A 775 -22.81 -40.37 61.09
CA LEU A 775 -21.76 -41.31 61.48
C LEU A 775 -20.88 -40.75 62.61
N GLU A 776 -20.50 -39.47 62.54
CA GLU A 776 -19.72 -38.80 63.61
C GLU A 776 -20.54 -38.59 64.90
N GLY A 777 -21.88 -38.63 64.82
CA GLY A 777 -22.78 -38.54 65.98
C GLY A 777 -23.09 -39.88 66.67
N GLN A 778 -22.67 -41.02 66.12
CA GLN A 778 -22.87 -42.35 66.71
C GLN A 778 -21.68 -42.83 67.59
N ASP A 779 -20.60 -42.05 67.65
CA ASP A 779 -19.42 -42.30 68.49
C ASP A 779 -19.43 -41.55 69.84
N ASN A 780 -20.61 -41.08 70.28
CA ASN A 780 -20.82 -40.48 71.61
C ASN A 780 -21.66 -41.37 72.53
#